data_AF-A0A7Z0NGJ7-F1
#
_entry.id   AF-A0A7Z0NGJ7-F1
#
_cell.length_a   1.000
_cell.length_b   1.000
_cell.length_c   1.000
_cell.angle_alpha   90.00
_cell.angle_beta   90.00
_cell.angle_gamma   90.00
#
_symmetry.space_group_name_H-M   'P 1'
#
loop_
_entity.id
_entity.type
_entity.pdbx_description
1 polymer ?
#
loop_
_entity_poly.entity_id
_entity_poly.type
_entity_poly.pdbx_seq_one_letter_code
_entity_poly.pdbx_strand_id
1 'polypeptide(L)'
;MAKQKALSTTDSGVERGARKLANWLVGLSLWDYRLVRILTLLISALLFVAVVSTPLDLEYQILFALTSFALAMLLGRLSEGRLVTLVLVVISVVASLRYMYWRITATLGFETWLDMGFGYGLLLAEIYALLVLLFSYFQSAWPLRRKPAMMPPDTGSWPSIDIYIPTYNESLSVVRQTVFAALSQDWPMDKLNIYVLDDGRREEFRSFCASVGVGYLTRPDNKHAKAGNINSALPKTHGQYIAIFDCDHVPTRSFLQVCVGWFLKDQKLAMLQTPHVFFSPDPLEKNLDVFGKVPNEGRLFYGLTQDGNDLWNATFFCGSCAVLKREPLLEVGGMAVESVTEDALTALKMNRAGYNTAYLAIPLAAGLATESLSRHIGQRIRWARGMAQIFRSHNPFLGRGLTLSQRICYASAALHFFYGLPRLVFLTAPLAYLFFGAHVFQASALMIAAYVLPHIVHAYVTGSRIQGRFRHSFWNEVYESVLAWYIMRPTLATLIAPNSATFNVTAKGGTIEKSYFDWALSRPYIILLVLNLAGMMIGAWQVIHNMNDAGLVFTALINMAWTLHNVVICSASVAVAGEQRQIRASPRVGATLTATLHLPGGYGVACQTSDFSQDGLGVALPDSVPVQVGDSLQVSIFRDDVEGIFPATVVFVSDQRLGLRFKDLTLAQQVELSQMTFARADIWTDPWNEGEPDTPLVAGRQLGQVAIHGFKVLLRESLWAVVGGRRWRRRAPKAQEAVS
;
A
#
# COMPACT_ATOMS: atom_id res chain seq x y z
N MET A 1 19.67 17.92 -12.93
CA MET A 1 20.84 17.73 -12.04
C MET A 1 21.25 18.94 -11.18
N ALA A 2 20.80 20.18 -11.46
CA ALA A 2 21.15 21.36 -10.64
C ALA A 2 20.19 21.67 -9.46
N LYS A 3 18.94 21.19 -9.50
CA LYS A 3 17.94 21.41 -8.42
C LYS A 3 18.02 20.43 -7.24
N GLN A 4 18.73 19.32 -7.36
CA GLN A 4 18.88 18.32 -6.29
C GLN A 4 19.93 18.73 -5.24
N LYS A 5 20.67 19.82 -5.49
CA LYS A 5 21.70 20.37 -4.59
C LYS A 5 21.18 21.50 -3.69
N ALA A 6 19.93 21.96 -3.90
CA ALA A 6 19.38 23.14 -3.22
C ALA A 6 18.51 22.82 -1.98
N LEU A 7 18.27 21.53 -1.67
CA LEU A 7 17.48 21.10 -0.51
C LEU A 7 18.32 20.59 0.67
N SER A 8 19.66 20.77 0.65
CA SER A 8 20.55 20.16 1.65
C SER A 8 21.42 21.14 2.46
N THR A 9 21.06 22.41 2.58
CA THR A 9 21.91 23.36 3.35
C THR A 9 21.10 24.37 4.13
N THR A 10 20.51 23.92 5.23
CA THR A 10 20.31 24.73 6.45
C THR A 10 20.62 23.87 7.68
N ASP A 11 21.76 23.17 7.67
CA ASP A 11 22.28 22.47 8.87
C ASP A 11 22.54 23.52 9.97
N SER A 12 21.66 23.54 10.97
CA SER A 12 21.80 24.39 12.16
C SER A 12 23.12 24.10 12.87
N GLY A 13 23.69 25.06 13.61
CA GLY A 13 24.94 24.85 14.36
C GLY A 13 24.87 23.67 15.34
N VAL A 14 23.67 23.34 15.82
CA VAL A 14 23.39 22.23 16.73
C VAL A 14 23.41 20.87 16.00
N GLU A 15 22.87 20.78 14.78
CA GLU A 15 22.94 19.56 13.95
C GLU A 15 24.38 19.18 13.64
N ARG A 16 25.22 20.17 13.31
CA ARG A 16 26.65 19.94 13.11
C ARG A 16 27.35 19.44 14.38
N GLY A 17 26.96 19.94 15.55
CA GLY A 17 27.49 19.49 16.84
C GLY A 17 27.09 18.04 17.18
N ALA A 18 25.81 17.72 17.08
CA ALA A 18 25.29 16.38 17.36
C ALA A 18 25.84 15.33 16.38
N ARG A 19 25.94 15.69 15.09
CA ARG A 19 26.52 14.82 14.06
C ARG A 19 28.03 14.61 14.25
N LYS A 20 28.76 15.65 14.68
CA LYS A 20 30.19 15.51 15.06
C LYS A 20 30.37 14.59 16.26
N LEU A 21 29.57 14.76 17.32
CA LEU A 21 29.63 13.90 18.50
C LEU A 21 29.28 12.44 18.16
N ALA A 22 28.22 12.23 17.39
CA ALA A 22 27.81 10.91 16.93
C ALA A 22 28.90 10.24 16.06
N ASN A 23 29.45 10.97 15.08
CA ASN A 23 30.53 10.45 14.24
C ASN A 23 31.80 10.17 15.05
N TRP A 24 32.11 11.01 16.04
CA TRP A 24 33.22 10.80 16.96
C TRP A 24 33.00 9.54 17.81
N LEU A 25 31.82 9.39 18.42
CA LEU A 25 31.45 8.21 19.21
C LEU A 25 31.51 6.94 18.37
N VAL A 26 30.89 6.92 17.19
CA VAL A 26 30.88 5.74 16.30
C VAL A 26 32.27 5.45 15.71
N GLY A 27 33.11 6.48 15.56
CA GLY A 27 34.46 6.37 15.03
C GLY A 27 35.53 6.03 16.06
N LEU A 28 35.18 5.76 17.32
CA LEU A 28 36.15 5.34 18.33
C LEU A 28 36.77 3.98 17.94
N SER A 29 38.10 3.90 17.94
CA SER A 29 38.84 2.65 17.68
C SER A 29 38.51 1.52 18.65
N LEU A 30 37.92 1.85 19.80
CA LEU A 30 37.43 0.87 20.78
C LEU A 30 36.40 -0.11 20.18
N TRP A 31 35.62 0.32 19.17
CA TRP A 31 34.62 -0.52 18.52
C TRP A 31 35.20 -1.61 17.63
N ASP A 32 36.46 -1.49 17.22
CA ASP A 32 37.12 -2.52 16.40
C ASP A 32 37.25 -3.84 17.18
N TYR A 33 37.44 -3.75 18.50
CA TYR A 33 37.53 -4.90 19.39
C TYR A 33 36.18 -5.62 19.54
N ARG A 34 36.12 -6.88 19.09
CA ARG A 34 34.91 -7.73 19.19
C ARG A 34 34.42 -7.87 20.64
N LEU A 35 35.34 -8.00 21.60
CA LEU A 35 34.98 -8.15 23.02
C LEU A 35 34.26 -6.91 23.56
N VAL A 36 34.76 -5.71 23.23
CA VAL A 36 34.15 -4.44 23.63
C VAL A 36 32.73 -4.32 23.08
N ARG A 37 32.52 -4.68 21.81
CA ARG A 37 31.17 -4.70 21.20
C ARG A 37 30.23 -5.67 21.92
N ILE A 38 30.69 -6.89 22.21
CA ILE A 38 29.88 -7.89 22.93
C ILE A 38 29.54 -7.40 24.35
N LEU A 39 30.52 -6.92 25.11
CA LEU A 39 30.31 -6.42 26.48
C LEU A 39 29.36 -5.22 26.49
N THR A 40 29.51 -4.28 25.55
CA THR A 40 28.61 -3.13 25.43
C THR A 40 27.18 -3.58 25.11
N LEU A 41 27.02 -4.56 24.22
CA LEU A 41 25.70 -5.13 23.89
C LEU A 41 25.08 -5.82 25.10
N LEU A 42 25.84 -6.58 25.87
CA LEU A 42 25.37 -7.26 27.09
C LEU A 42 24.96 -6.26 28.17
N ILE A 43 25.78 -5.24 28.44
CA ILE A 43 25.46 -4.18 29.41
C ILE A 43 24.22 -3.41 28.96
N SER A 44 24.13 -3.05 27.67
CA SER A 44 22.96 -2.36 27.12
C SER A 44 21.71 -3.22 27.22
N ALA A 45 21.80 -4.52 26.97
CA ALA A 45 20.69 -5.45 27.12
C ALA A 45 20.24 -5.57 28.59
N LEU A 46 21.18 -5.63 29.54
CA LEU A 46 20.88 -5.65 30.97
C LEU A 46 20.15 -4.37 31.41
N LEU A 47 20.68 -3.20 31.03
CA LEU A 47 20.06 -1.90 31.32
C LEU A 47 18.68 -1.80 30.68
N PHE A 48 18.54 -2.25 29.44
CA PHE A 48 17.26 -2.28 28.74
C PHE A 48 16.23 -3.13 29.48
N VAL A 49 16.61 -4.35 29.89
CA VAL A 49 15.73 -5.22 30.69
C VAL A 49 15.35 -4.54 32.01
N ALA A 50 16.31 -3.95 32.71
CA ALA A 50 16.05 -3.23 33.97
C ALA A 50 15.05 -2.08 33.77
N VAL A 51 15.21 -1.25 32.74
CA VAL A 51 14.30 -0.13 32.46
C VAL A 51 12.89 -0.64 32.10
N VAL A 52 12.78 -1.75 31.38
CA VAL A 52 11.49 -2.35 31.01
C VAL A 52 10.78 -2.98 32.20
N SER A 53 11.50 -3.71 33.06
CA SER A 53 10.89 -4.53 34.13
C SER A 53 10.71 -3.84 35.47
N THR A 54 11.38 -2.70 35.71
CA THR A 54 11.30 -2.01 37.02
C THR A 54 9.87 -1.49 37.28
N PRO A 55 9.17 -1.97 38.32
CA PRO A 55 7.87 -1.42 38.68
C PRO A 55 8.04 0.03 39.16
N LEU A 56 7.15 0.92 38.75
CA LEU A 56 7.15 2.32 39.18
C LEU A 56 5.77 2.66 39.73
N ASP A 57 5.73 3.42 40.82
CA ASP A 57 4.51 4.05 41.28
C ASP A 57 4.01 5.06 40.25
N LEU A 58 2.73 5.43 40.36
CA LEU A 58 2.05 6.28 39.38
C LEU A 58 2.82 7.57 39.07
N GLU A 59 3.31 8.27 40.08
CA GLU A 59 4.05 9.54 39.93
C GLU A 59 5.34 9.36 39.13
N TYR A 60 6.13 8.33 39.46
CA TYR A 60 7.38 8.04 38.77
C TYR A 60 7.16 7.53 37.35
N GLN A 61 6.09 6.77 37.11
CA GLN A 61 5.72 6.35 35.77
C GLN A 61 5.29 7.56 34.91
N ILE A 62 4.52 8.50 35.47
CA ILE A 62 4.16 9.75 34.79
C ILE A 62 5.42 10.58 34.50
N LEU A 63 6.35 10.68 35.45
CA LEU A 63 7.61 11.37 35.22
C LEU A 63 8.43 10.70 34.11
N PHE A 64 8.53 9.37 34.09
CA PHE A 64 9.18 8.61 33.02
C PHE A 64 8.52 8.86 31.66
N ALA A 65 7.19 8.87 31.61
CA ALA A 65 6.41 9.17 30.42
C ALA A 65 6.72 10.57 29.87
N LEU A 66 6.65 11.60 30.72
CA LEU A 66 6.87 12.99 30.32
C LEU A 66 8.32 13.25 29.91
N THR A 67 9.29 12.70 30.65
CA THR A 67 10.72 12.85 30.34
C THR A 67 11.10 12.14 29.04
N SER A 68 10.65 10.90 28.83
CA SER A 68 10.89 10.18 27.58
C SER A 68 10.24 10.88 26.39
N PHE A 69 9.02 11.41 26.55
CA PHE A 69 8.35 12.18 25.51
C PHE A 69 9.07 13.49 25.18
N ALA A 70 9.46 14.27 26.20
CA ALA A 70 10.23 15.50 26.02
C ALA A 70 11.57 15.22 25.30
N LEU A 71 12.25 14.14 25.68
CA LEU A 71 13.48 13.69 25.02
C LEU A 71 13.24 13.32 23.55
N ALA A 72 12.20 12.54 23.25
CA ALA A 72 11.85 12.16 21.89
C ALA A 72 11.54 13.39 21.02
N MET A 73 10.78 14.35 21.56
CA MET A 73 10.47 15.60 20.87
C MET A 73 11.69 16.48 20.64
N LEU A 74 12.57 16.59 21.65
CA LEU A 74 13.82 17.32 21.53
C LEU A 74 14.70 16.69 20.45
N LEU A 75 14.99 15.38 20.55
CA LEU A 75 15.81 14.66 19.58
C LEU A 75 15.23 14.75 18.16
N GLY A 76 13.91 14.59 18.02
CA GLY A 76 13.20 14.69 16.75
C GLY A 76 13.36 16.06 16.08
N ARG A 77 13.41 17.15 16.87
CA ARG A 77 13.67 18.52 16.38
C ARG A 77 15.14 18.79 16.07
N LEU A 78 16.05 18.13 16.79
CA LEU A 78 17.49 18.39 16.70
C LEU A 78 18.13 17.81 15.44
N SER A 79 17.55 16.80 14.80
CA SER A 79 18.08 16.25 13.55
C SER A 79 17.08 15.38 12.81
N GLU A 80 17.15 15.40 11.48
CA GLU A 80 16.51 14.41 10.59
C GLU A 80 17.38 13.17 10.30
N GLY A 81 18.53 13.07 10.96
CA GLY A 81 19.50 11.99 10.76
C GLY A 81 18.99 10.59 11.12
N ARG A 82 19.55 9.57 10.44
CA ARG A 82 19.20 8.15 10.65
C ARG A 82 19.44 7.69 12.09
N LEU A 83 20.53 8.14 12.73
CA LEU A 83 20.84 7.76 14.10
C LEU A 83 19.75 8.22 15.08
N VAL A 84 19.26 9.45 14.93
CA VAL A 84 18.16 9.96 15.76
C VAL A 84 16.90 9.13 15.55
N THR A 85 16.60 8.75 14.31
CA THR A 85 15.47 7.84 14.02
C THR A 85 15.62 6.51 14.75
N LEU A 86 16.81 5.91 14.76
CA LEU A 86 17.06 4.67 15.52
C LEU A 86 16.90 4.86 17.03
N VAL A 87 17.34 5.99 17.58
CA VAL A 87 17.14 6.29 19.01
C VAL A 87 15.66 6.43 19.34
N LEU A 88 14.86 7.08 18.48
CA LEU A 88 13.41 7.18 18.65
C LEU A 88 12.73 5.81 18.59
N VAL A 89 13.17 4.94 17.66
CA VAL A 89 12.74 3.53 17.64
C VAL A 89 13.04 2.84 18.95
N VAL A 90 14.25 2.98 19.50
CA VAL A 90 14.61 2.38 20.80
C VAL A 90 13.73 2.92 21.93
N ILE A 91 13.51 4.24 22.01
CA ILE A 91 12.62 4.85 23.02
C ILE A 91 11.20 4.29 22.89
N SER A 92 10.68 4.19 21.66
CA SER A 92 9.36 3.62 21.40
C SER A 92 9.28 2.14 21.80
N VAL A 93 10.30 1.35 21.48
CA VAL A 93 10.36 -0.07 21.88
C VAL A 93 10.41 -0.23 23.39
N VAL A 94 11.21 0.59 24.10
CA VAL A 94 11.27 0.59 25.57
C VAL A 94 9.89 0.90 26.16
N ALA A 95 9.23 1.98 25.72
CA ALA A 95 7.90 2.34 26.20
C ALA A 95 6.87 1.23 25.94
N SER A 96 6.92 0.60 24.76
CA SER A 96 6.03 -0.48 24.36
C SER A 96 6.23 -1.76 25.16
N LEU A 97 7.47 -2.17 25.38
CA LEU A 97 7.79 -3.35 26.17
C LEU A 97 7.56 -3.13 27.66
N ARG A 98 7.80 -1.91 28.17
CA ARG A 98 7.45 -1.54 29.54
C ARG A 98 5.95 -1.59 29.76
N TYR A 99 5.15 -1.08 28.82
CA TYR A 99 3.69 -1.26 28.82
C TYR A 99 3.31 -2.74 28.84
N MET A 100 3.86 -3.55 27.93
CA MET A 100 3.52 -4.97 27.83
C MET A 100 3.94 -5.77 29.08
N TYR A 101 5.11 -5.46 29.65
CA TYR A 101 5.58 -6.07 30.89
C TYR A 101 4.60 -5.76 32.04
N TRP A 102 4.21 -4.49 32.21
CA TRP A 102 3.21 -4.08 33.19
C TRP A 102 1.85 -4.75 32.93
N ARG A 103 1.40 -4.79 31.66
CA ARG A 103 0.15 -5.44 31.25
C ARG A 103 0.12 -6.90 31.71
N ILE A 104 1.18 -7.65 31.47
CA ILE A 104 1.26 -9.09 31.79
C ILE A 104 1.43 -9.33 33.30
N THR A 105 2.21 -8.50 33.99
CA THR A 105 2.59 -8.76 35.40
C THR A 105 1.62 -8.18 36.43
N ALA A 106 0.93 -7.08 36.10
CA ALA A 106 0.17 -6.30 37.09
C ALA A 106 -1.33 -6.20 36.80
N THR A 107 -1.82 -6.56 35.60
CA THR A 107 -3.21 -6.25 35.19
C THR A 107 -4.10 -7.45 34.92
N LEU A 108 -3.59 -8.68 35.08
CA LEU A 108 -4.28 -9.94 34.72
C LEU A 108 -4.97 -10.65 35.91
N GLY A 109 -5.09 -9.99 37.07
CA GLY A 109 -5.74 -10.54 38.27
C GLY A 109 -7.27 -10.61 38.17
N PHE A 110 -7.80 -11.22 37.12
CA PHE A 110 -9.24 -11.24 36.81
C PHE A 110 -10.03 -12.08 37.81
N GLU A 111 -11.15 -11.53 38.30
CA GLU A 111 -12.00 -12.19 39.30
C GLU A 111 -13.14 -13.00 38.68
N THR A 112 -13.66 -12.57 37.53
CA THR A 112 -14.79 -13.23 36.85
C THR A 112 -14.39 -13.88 35.53
N TRP A 113 -15.15 -14.88 35.09
CA TRP A 113 -14.93 -15.52 33.79
C TRP A 113 -15.13 -14.56 32.61
N LEU A 114 -15.99 -13.55 32.77
CA LEU A 114 -16.18 -12.49 31.77
C LEU A 114 -14.93 -11.62 31.65
N ASP A 115 -14.37 -11.21 32.80
CA ASP A 115 -13.11 -10.44 32.84
C ASP A 115 -11.97 -11.24 32.22
N MET A 116 -11.85 -12.52 32.54
CA MET A 116 -10.85 -13.42 31.95
C MET A 116 -11.02 -13.50 30.43
N GLY A 117 -12.25 -13.76 29.95
CA GLY A 117 -12.52 -13.92 28.53
C GLY A 117 -12.16 -12.66 27.72
N PHE A 118 -12.67 -11.50 28.13
CA PHE A 118 -12.39 -10.23 27.44
C PHE A 118 -10.96 -9.73 27.68
N GLY A 119 -10.44 -9.90 28.89
CA GLY A 119 -9.10 -9.47 29.29
C GLY A 119 -7.99 -10.22 28.57
N TYR A 120 -8.04 -11.56 28.54
CA TYR A 120 -7.09 -12.36 27.77
C TYR A 120 -7.27 -12.15 26.26
N GLY A 121 -8.51 -11.99 25.78
CA GLY A 121 -8.78 -11.66 24.38
C GLY A 121 -8.11 -10.36 23.95
N LEU A 122 -8.23 -9.31 24.77
CA LEU A 122 -7.55 -8.04 24.56
C LEU A 122 -6.03 -8.19 24.62
N LEU A 123 -5.49 -8.88 25.62
CA LEU A 123 -4.04 -9.12 25.75
C LEU A 123 -3.46 -9.79 24.48
N LEU A 124 -4.14 -10.80 23.92
CA LEU A 124 -3.68 -11.47 22.70
C LEU A 124 -3.67 -10.52 21.49
N ALA A 125 -4.66 -9.64 21.38
CA ALA A 125 -4.69 -8.61 20.34
C ALA A 125 -3.54 -7.59 20.52
N GLU A 126 -3.24 -7.22 21.76
CA GLU A 126 -2.13 -6.30 22.09
C GLU A 126 -0.75 -6.93 21.84
N ILE A 127 -0.56 -8.21 22.17
CA ILE A 127 0.67 -8.96 21.85
C ILE A 127 0.87 -9.02 20.34
N TYR A 128 -0.20 -9.29 19.58
CA TYR A 128 -0.14 -9.26 18.12
C TYR A 128 0.28 -7.87 17.61
N ALA A 129 -0.34 -6.80 18.11
CA ALA A 129 -0.01 -5.43 17.71
C ALA A 129 1.45 -5.07 18.03
N LEU A 130 1.95 -5.47 19.20
CA LEU A 130 3.35 -5.30 19.59
C LEU A 130 4.29 -6.06 18.65
N LEU A 131 4.00 -7.31 18.31
CA LEU A 131 4.82 -8.10 17.39
C LEU A 131 4.90 -7.46 16.01
N VAL A 132 3.78 -7.00 15.47
CA VAL A 132 3.72 -6.29 14.19
C VAL A 132 4.50 -4.97 14.24
N LEU A 133 4.40 -4.22 15.35
CA LEU A 133 5.18 -3.00 15.56
C LEU A 133 6.68 -3.27 15.53
N LEU A 134 7.15 -4.28 16.28
CA LEU A 134 8.57 -4.64 16.34
C LEU A 134 9.11 -5.08 14.98
N PHE A 135 8.34 -5.89 14.25
CA PHE A 135 8.74 -6.32 12.90
C PHE A 135 8.72 -5.18 11.90
N SER A 136 7.75 -4.27 11.99
CA SER A 136 7.70 -3.06 11.17
C SER A 136 8.91 -2.17 11.41
N TYR A 137 9.32 -1.96 12.67
CA TYR A 137 10.56 -1.24 12.98
C TYR A 137 11.79 -1.94 12.43
N PHE A 138 11.89 -3.27 12.56
CA PHE A 138 13.02 -4.02 11.99
C PHE A 138 13.16 -3.82 10.47
N GLN A 139 12.04 -3.81 9.74
CA GLN A 139 12.03 -3.60 8.29
C GLN A 139 12.33 -2.14 7.92
N SER A 140 11.71 -1.19 8.60
CA SER A 140 11.71 0.22 8.19
C SER A 140 12.79 1.09 8.81
N ALA A 141 13.55 0.57 9.79
CA ALA A 141 14.59 1.32 10.48
C ALA A 141 15.71 1.81 9.56
N TRP A 142 16.02 1.06 8.48
CA TRP A 142 17.13 1.41 7.59
C TRP A 142 16.88 0.98 6.13
N PRO A 143 16.02 1.70 5.39
CA PRO A 143 15.76 1.38 3.98
C PRO A 143 17.05 1.50 3.15
N LEU A 144 17.29 0.55 2.23
CA LEU A 144 18.56 0.44 1.50
C LEU A 144 18.73 1.60 0.50
N ARG A 145 17.64 2.08 -0.10
CA ARG A 145 17.60 3.11 -1.16
C ARG A 145 18.52 2.75 -2.32
N ARG A 146 18.33 1.55 -2.85
CA ARG A 146 19.07 1.06 -4.01
C ARG A 146 18.98 2.05 -5.17
N LYS A 147 20.11 2.31 -5.82
CA LYS A 147 20.19 3.15 -7.03
C LYS A 147 20.22 2.25 -8.28
N PRO A 148 19.79 2.75 -9.46
CA PRO A 148 19.98 2.02 -10.71
C PRO A 148 21.44 1.64 -10.92
N ALA A 149 21.66 0.46 -11.51
CA ALA A 149 22.96 0.04 -11.98
C ALA A 149 23.06 0.32 -13.48
N MET A 150 24.17 0.90 -13.93
CA MET A 150 24.37 1.25 -15.33
C MET A 150 24.50 -0.01 -16.19
N MET A 151 23.86 0.01 -17.36
CA MET A 151 24.12 -0.97 -18.42
C MET A 151 25.47 -0.68 -19.10
N PRO A 152 26.18 -1.71 -19.62
CA PRO A 152 27.34 -1.50 -20.46
C PRO A 152 27.01 -0.61 -21.67
N PRO A 153 27.92 0.29 -22.10
CA PRO A 153 27.67 1.16 -23.26
C PRO A 153 27.41 0.39 -24.57
N ASP A 154 28.04 -0.78 -24.72
CA ASP A 154 27.83 -1.65 -25.87
C ASP A 154 26.53 -2.47 -25.72
N THR A 155 25.52 -2.13 -26.52
CA THR A 155 24.22 -2.82 -26.59
C THR A 155 24.34 -4.23 -27.17
N GLY A 156 25.43 -4.54 -27.88
CA GLY A 156 25.78 -5.88 -28.35
C GLY A 156 25.98 -6.88 -27.21
N SER A 157 26.40 -6.42 -26.03
CA SER A 157 26.56 -7.23 -24.82
C SER A 157 25.26 -7.44 -24.02
N TRP A 158 24.19 -6.71 -24.35
CA TRP A 158 22.95 -6.77 -23.56
C TRP A 158 22.26 -8.13 -23.72
N PRO A 159 21.59 -8.64 -22.66
CA PRO A 159 20.95 -9.95 -22.70
C PRO A 159 19.62 -9.93 -23.48
N SER A 160 19.15 -11.11 -23.87
CA SER A 160 17.79 -11.28 -24.41
C SER A 160 16.74 -11.24 -23.29
N ILE A 161 15.61 -10.60 -23.57
CA ILE A 161 14.51 -10.38 -22.62
C ILE A 161 13.22 -10.89 -23.24
N ASP A 162 12.45 -11.67 -22.47
CA ASP A 162 11.05 -11.96 -22.77
C ASP A 162 10.15 -11.13 -21.87
N ILE A 163 9.24 -10.34 -22.46
CA ILE A 163 8.19 -9.63 -21.74
C ILE A 163 6.93 -10.47 -21.78
N TYR A 164 6.40 -10.82 -20.61
CA TYR A 164 5.13 -11.53 -20.46
C TYR A 164 4.03 -10.61 -19.97
N ILE A 165 2.91 -10.62 -20.71
CA ILE A 165 1.69 -9.88 -20.39
C ILE A 165 0.54 -10.89 -20.25
N PRO A 166 0.37 -11.53 -19.08
CA PRO A 166 -0.76 -12.42 -18.82
C PRO A 166 -2.10 -11.67 -18.76
N THR A 167 -3.12 -12.28 -19.36
CA THR A 167 -4.51 -11.79 -19.34
C THR A 167 -5.50 -12.96 -19.30
N TYR A 168 -6.72 -12.69 -18.82
CA TYR A 168 -7.79 -13.66 -18.75
C TYR A 168 -9.13 -13.10 -19.26
N ASN A 169 -9.64 -12.03 -18.62
CA ASN A 169 -10.95 -11.46 -18.93
C ASN A 169 -10.92 -9.94 -19.18
N GLU A 170 -9.74 -9.32 -19.12
CA GLU A 170 -9.58 -7.89 -19.34
C GLU A 170 -9.80 -7.54 -20.81
N SER A 171 -10.47 -6.42 -21.09
CA SER A 171 -10.77 -6.02 -22.47
C SER A 171 -9.50 -5.72 -23.27
N LEU A 172 -9.56 -5.92 -24.58
CA LEU A 172 -8.46 -5.59 -25.48
C LEU A 172 -8.02 -4.13 -25.34
N SER A 173 -8.94 -3.21 -25.04
CA SER A 173 -8.63 -1.78 -24.82
C SER A 173 -7.65 -1.53 -23.68
N VAL A 174 -7.71 -2.33 -22.61
CA VAL A 174 -6.78 -2.26 -21.47
C VAL A 174 -5.45 -2.90 -21.88
N VAL A 175 -5.49 -4.13 -22.40
CA VAL A 175 -4.27 -4.90 -22.67
C VAL A 175 -3.41 -4.27 -23.78
N ARG A 176 -4.04 -3.69 -24.82
CA ARG A 176 -3.31 -3.05 -25.93
C ARG A 176 -2.37 -1.94 -25.45
N GLN A 177 -2.75 -1.21 -24.40
CA GLN A 177 -1.94 -0.11 -23.88
C GLN A 177 -0.62 -0.61 -23.30
N THR A 178 -0.68 -1.69 -22.53
CA THR A 178 0.50 -2.36 -21.97
C THR A 178 1.38 -2.95 -23.07
N VAL A 179 0.77 -3.52 -24.13
CA VAL A 179 1.50 -4.02 -25.30
C VAL A 179 2.22 -2.89 -26.05
N PHE A 180 1.57 -1.74 -26.27
CA PHE A 180 2.21 -0.58 -26.92
C PHE A 180 3.39 -0.01 -26.11
N ALA A 181 3.27 0.00 -24.79
CA ALA A 181 4.36 0.41 -23.91
C ALA A 181 5.50 -0.63 -23.86
N ALA A 182 5.19 -1.92 -23.95
CA ALA A 182 6.20 -2.99 -24.09
C ALA A 182 6.94 -2.90 -25.43
N LEU A 183 6.25 -2.55 -26.53
CA LEU A 183 6.86 -2.28 -27.84
C LEU A 183 7.77 -1.04 -27.83
N SER A 184 7.63 -0.19 -26.80
CA SER A 184 8.34 1.08 -26.67
C SER A 184 9.56 1.00 -25.74
N GLN A 185 9.97 -0.19 -25.31
CA GLN A 185 11.13 -0.35 -24.46
C GLN A 185 12.42 0.04 -25.18
N ASP A 186 13.29 0.79 -24.50
CA ASP A 186 14.59 1.19 -25.04
C ASP A 186 15.59 0.01 -24.96
N TRP A 187 15.37 -1.01 -25.78
CA TRP A 187 16.14 -2.26 -25.84
C TRP A 187 16.39 -2.69 -27.30
N PRO A 188 17.50 -3.39 -27.61
CA PRO A 188 17.72 -3.92 -28.96
C PRO A 188 16.58 -4.84 -29.41
N MET A 189 16.02 -4.54 -30.59
CA MET A 189 14.83 -5.23 -31.12
C MET A 189 15.07 -6.73 -31.36
N ASP A 190 16.28 -7.12 -31.75
CA ASP A 190 16.69 -8.51 -31.95
C ASP A 190 16.79 -9.32 -30.63
N LYS A 191 16.74 -8.62 -29.49
CA LYS A 191 16.87 -9.20 -28.15
C LYS A 191 15.63 -8.99 -27.27
N LEU A 192 14.58 -8.40 -27.81
CA LEU A 192 13.35 -8.12 -27.09
C LEU A 192 12.20 -8.92 -27.69
N ASN A 193 11.66 -9.86 -26.93
CA ASN A 193 10.48 -10.62 -27.34
C ASN A 193 9.31 -10.26 -26.43
N ILE A 194 8.14 -10.02 -27.00
CA ILE A 194 6.93 -9.66 -26.24
C ILE A 194 5.88 -10.75 -26.48
N TYR A 195 5.28 -11.25 -25.39
CA TYR A 195 4.28 -12.30 -25.42
C TYR A 195 3.05 -11.92 -24.61
N VAL A 196 1.88 -11.93 -25.26
CA VAL A 196 0.59 -11.90 -24.58
C VAL A 196 0.20 -13.34 -24.26
N LEU A 197 0.01 -13.61 -22.96
CA LEU A 197 -0.35 -14.93 -22.46
C LEU A 197 -1.85 -14.96 -22.13
N ASP A 198 -2.68 -15.49 -23.02
CA ASP A 198 -4.14 -15.40 -22.91
C ASP A 198 -4.81 -16.70 -22.44
N ASP A 199 -5.24 -16.71 -21.17
CA ASP A 199 -6.06 -17.80 -20.61
C ASP A 199 -7.56 -17.70 -21.01
N GLY A 200 -7.94 -16.62 -21.68
CA GLY A 200 -9.28 -16.42 -22.27
C GLY A 200 -9.44 -17.04 -23.65
N ARG A 201 -8.33 -17.35 -24.35
CA ARG A 201 -8.31 -17.91 -25.73
C ARG A 201 -9.13 -17.07 -26.73
N ARG A 202 -8.94 -15.76 -26.72
CA ARG A 202 -9.75 -14.80 -27.48
C ARG A 202 -9.15 -14.52 -28.85
N GLU A 203 -9.93 -14.70 -29.90
CA GLU A 203 -9.45 -14.55 -31.28
C GLU A 203 -9.12 -13.08 -31.64
N GLU A 204 -9.82 -12.13 -31.03
CA GLU A 204 -9.49 -10.70 -31.18
C GLU A 204 -8.06 -10.39 -30.68
N PHE A 205 -7.60 -11.07 -29.63
CA PHE A 205 -6.24 -10.91 -29.10
C PHE A 205 -5.21 -11.54 -30.03
N ARG A 206 -5.50 -12.71 -30.61
CA ARG A 206 -4.63 -13.32 -31.64
C ARG A 206 -4.43 -12.38 -32.82
N SER A 207 -5.54 -11.85 -33.34
CA SER A 207 -5.54 -10.93 -34.49
C SER A 207 -4.77 -9.65 -34.17
N PHE A 208 -4.98 -9.08 -32.99
CA PHE A 208 -4.24 -7.91 -32.52
C PHE A 208 -2.74 -8.20 -32.36
N CYS A 209 -2.36 -9.30 -31.71
CA CYS A 209 -0.95 -9.65 -31.52
C CYS A 209 -0.23 -9.83 -32.85
N ALA A 210 -0.88 -10.47 -33.83
CA ALA A 210 -0.37 -10.62 -35.18
C ALA A 210 -0.20 -9.28 -35.90
N SER A 211 -1.14 -8.34 -35.75
CA SER A 211 -1.06 -7.03 -36.40
C SER A 211 0.03 -6.13 -35.84
N VAL A 212 0.42 -6.33 -34.58
CA VAL A 212 1.50 -5.57 -33.91
C VAL A 212 2.83 -6.30 -33.84
N GLY A 213 2.91 -7.54 -34.36
CA GLY A 213 4.13 -8.32 -34.40
C GLY A 213 4.60 -8.87 -33.04
N VAL A 214 3.69 -9.13 -32.10
CA VAL A 214 4.03 -9.74 -30.80
C VAL A 214 3.52 -11.18 -30.71
N GLY A 215 4.16 -11.99 -29.87
CA GLY A 215 3.77 -13.38 -29.67
C GLY A 215 2.45 -13.52 -28.94
N TYR A 216 1.61 -14.45 -29.38
CA TYR A 216 0.35 -14.81 -28.72
C TYR A 216 0.41 -16.27 -28.28
N LEU A 217 0.38 -16.50 -26.96
CA LEU A 217 0.47 -17.83 -26.38
C LEU A 217 -0.79 -18.14 -25.57
N THR A 218 -1.29 -19.35 -25.76
CA THR A 218 -2.42 -19.91 -25.01
C THR A 218 -2.09 -21.31 -24.52
N ARG A 219 -2.98 -21.85 -23.69
CA ARG A 219 -2.93 -23.22 -23.19
C ARG A 219 -4.33 -23.87 -23.15
N PRO A 220 -4.42 -25.21 -23.16
CA PRO A 220 -5.70 -25.92 -23.26
C PRO A 220 -6.53 -25.92 -21.96
N ASP A 221 -5.90 -25.71 -20.80
CA ASP A 221 -6.58 -25.64 -19.50
C ASP A 221 -6.28 -24.31 -18.77
N ASN A 222 -6.97 -24.06 -17.66
CA ASN A 222 -6.76 -22.88 -16.81
C ASN A 222 -6.24 -23.25 -15.41
N LYS A 223 -5.50 -24.36 -15.29
CA LYS A 223 -5.00 -24.82 -13.99
C LYS A 223 -4.01 -23.82 -13.40
N HIS A 224 -4.08 -23.57 -12.10
CA HIS A 224 -3.17 -22.65 -11.39
C HIS A 224 -3.16 -21.21 -11.92
N ALA A 225 -4.23 -20.76 -12.58
CA ALA A 225 -4.45 -19.36 -12.99
C ALA A 225 -3.19 -18.72 -13.62
N LYS A 226 -2.82 -17.51 -13.21
CA LYS A 226 -1.68 -16.75 -13.75
C LYS A 226 -0.35 -17.50 -13.65
N ALA A 227 -0.07 -18.18 -12.54
CA ALA A 227 1.14 -18.99 -12.37
C ALA A 227 1.25 -20.08 -13.45
N GLY A 228 0.17 -20.82 -13.65
CA GLY A 228 0.10 -21.86 -14.68
C GLY A 228 0.21 -21.29 -16.10
N ASN A 229 -0.36 -20.10 -16.34
CA ASN A 229 -0.26 -19.42 -17.64
C ASN A 229 1.21 -19.10 -17.97
N ILE A 230 1.92 -18.45 -17.04
CA ILE A 230 3.36 -18.16 -17.16
C ILE A 230 4.17 -19.44 -17.33
N ASN A 231 3.92 -20.47 -16.51
CA ASN A 231 4.63 -21.75 -16.60
C ASN A 231 4.43 -22.46 -17.95
N SER A 232 3.27 -22.28 -18.60
CA SER A 232 3.01 -22.84 -19.93
C SER A 232 3.78 -22.13 -21.06
N ALA A 233 4.24 -20.91 -20.81
CA ALA A 233 5.02 -20.09 -21.75
C ALA A 233 6.54 -20.30 -21.60
N LEU A 234 7.01 -20.61 -20.39
CA LEU A 234 8.43 -20.86 -20.10
C LEU A 234 9.10 -21.84 -21.08
N PRO A 235 8.54 -23.03 -21.40
CA PRO A 235 9.19 -23.96 -22.34
C PRO A 235 9.13 -23.54 -23.81
N LYS A 236 8.38 -22.49 -24.16
CA LYS A 236 8.15 -22.04 -25.55
C LYS A 236 8.95 -20.79 -25.92
N THR A 237 9.75 -20.27 -24.99
CA THR A 237 10.42 -18.96 -25.09
C THR A 237 11.82 -19.08 -24.48
N HIS A 238 12.75 -18.19 -24.85
CA HIS A 238 14.20 -18.42 -24.65
C HIS A 238 14.99 -17.19 -24.19
N GLY A 239 14.35 -16.08 -23.83
CA GLY A 239 15.01 -14.90 -23.27
C GLY A 239 15.74 -15.22 -21.96
N GLN A 240 16.95 -14.69 -21.77
CA GLN A 240 17.75 -14.90 -20.56
C GLN A 240 17.06 -14.36 -19.29
N TYR A 241 16.33 -13.26 -19.44
CA TYR A 241 15.50 -12.67 -18.38
C TYR A 241 14.04 -12.57 -18.83
N ILE A 242 13.15 -12.55 -17.85
CA ILE A 242 11.70 -12.47 -18.04
C ILE A 242 11.20 -11.25 -17.29
N ALA A 243 10.61 -10.28 -17.99
CA ALA A 243 9.88 -9.18 -17.39
C ALA A 243 8.38 -9.50 -17.36
N ILE A 244 7.73 -9.31 -16.22
CA ILE A 244 6.31 -9.66 -16.04
C ILE A 244 5.50 -8.39 -15.75
N PHE A 245 4.51 -8.10 -16.59
CA PHE A 245 3.54 -7.03 -16.38
C PHE A 245 2.12 -7.60 -16.35
N ASP A 246 1.31 -7.23 -15.36
CA ASP A 246 -0.12 -7.46 -15.50
C ASP A 246 -0.62 -6.65 -16.69
N CYS A 247 -1.68 -7.12 -17.33
CA CYS A 247 -2.18 -6.51 -18.53
C CYS A 247 -2.64 -5.04 -18.38
N ASP A 248 -2.83 -4.56 -17.15
CA ASP A 248 -3.14 -3.19 -16.79
C ASP A 248 -1.93 -2.37 -16.29
N HIS A 249 -0.74 -2.96 -16.11
CA HIS A 249 0.48 -2.26 -15.72
C HIS A 249 1.30 -1.82 -16.93
N VAL A 250 1.22 -0.53 -17.26
CA VAL A 250 1.87 0.05 -18.43
C VAL A 250 3.31 0.45 -18.09
N PRO A 251 4.35 -0.21 -18.64
CA PRO A 251 5.74 0.10 -18.32
C PRO A 251 6.23 1.40 -18.98
N THR A 252 7.18 2.05 -18.32
CA THR A 252 7.99 3.13 -18.89
C THR A 252 8.99 2.56 -19.89
N ARG A 253 9.38 3.32 -20.91
CA ARG A 253 10.38 2.90 -21.92
C ARG A 253 11.73 2.49 -21.32
N SER A 254 12.09 3.11 -20.20
CA SER A 254 13.36 2.92 -19.51
C SER A 254 13.35 1.74 -18.54
N PHE A 255 12.22 1.03 -18.37
CA PHE A 255 12.07 -0.01 -17.35
C PHE A 255 13.20 -1.03 -17.40
N LEU A 256 13.51 -1.60 -18.57
CA LEU A 256 14.55 -2.61 -18.71
C LEU A 256 15.96 -2.06 -18.44
N GLN A 257 16.30 -0.89 -18.99
CA GLN A 257 17.62 -0.27 -18.78
C GLN A 257 17.90 0.03 -17.29
N VAL A 258 16.88 0.46 -16.56
CA VAL A 258 16.99 0.81 -15.15
C VAL A 258 17.08 -0.44 -14.25
N CYS A 259 16.47 -1.56 -14.67
CA CYS A 259 16.43 -2.79 -13.88
C CYS A 259 17.59 -3.76 -14.17
N VAL A 260 17.88 -4.04 -15.45
CA VAL A 260 18.70 -5.21 -15.85
C VAL A 260 20.15 -5.11 -15.39
N GLY A 261 20.70 -3.90 -15.26
CA GLY A 261 22.10 -3.69 -14.86
C GLY A 261 22.48 -4.35 -13.53
N TRP A 262 21.52 -4.55 -12.61
CA TRP A 262 21.79 -5.19 -11.33
C TRP A 262 22.09 -6.68 -11.44
N PHE A 263 21.50 -7.38 -12.41
CA PHE A 263 21.77 -8.80 -12.65
C PHE A 263 23.18 -9.05 -13.19
N LEU A 264 23.75 -8.08 -13.88
CA LEU A 264 25.13 -8.13 -14.36
C LEU A 264 26.12 -7.95 -13.19
N LYS A 265 25.74 -7.13 -12.20
CA LYS A 265 26.56 -6.83 -11.03
C LYS A 265 26.50 -7.91 -9.94
N ASP A 266 25.33 -8.48 -9.70
CA ASP A 266 25.11 -9.56 -8.74
C ASP A 266 24.65 -10.82 -9.45
N GLN A 267 25.57 -11.77 -9.63
CA GLN A 267 25.32 -13.03 -10.32
C GLN A 267 24.29 -13.93 -9.61
N LYS A 268 24.08 -13.73 -8.29
CA LYS A 268 23.07 -14.45 -7.50
C LYS A 268 21.70 -13.77 -7.51
N LEU A 269 21.58 -12.59 -8.11
CA LEU A 269 20.29 -11.91 -8.21
C LEU A 269 19.36 -12.69 -9.13
N ALA A 270 18.25 -13.17 -8.57
CA ALA A 270 17.24 -13.93 -9.31
C ALA A 270 16.02 -13.09 -9.67
N MET A 271 15.73 -12.02 -8.92
CA MET A 271 14.55 -11.19 -9.14
C MET A 271 14.79 -9.76 -8.71
N LEU A 272 14.30 -8.80 -9.51
CA LEU A 272 14.26 -7.38 -9.19
C LEU A 272 12.83 -6.86 -9.32
N GLN A 273 12.30 -6.31 -8.24
CA GLN A 273 10.96 -5.73 -8.15
C GLN A 273 11.00 -4.19 -8.16
N THR A 274 10.01 -3.58 -8.80
CA THR A 274 9.78 -2.13 -8.80
C THR A 274 8.40 -1.79 -8.18
N PRO A 275 8.15 -0.57 -7.70
CA PRO A 275 6.85 -0.15 -7.17
C PRO A 275 5.66 -0.44 -8.10
N HIS A 276 4.52 -0.79 -7.51
CA HIS A 276 3.23 -0.64 -8.21
C HIS A 276 2.70 0.75 -7.93
N VAL A 277 2.59 1.55 -8.97
CA VAL A 277 1.94 2.87 -8.93
C VAL A 277 0.61 2.75 -9.66
N PHE A 278 -0.43 3.36 -9.11
CA PHE A 278 -1.75 3.37 -9.73
C PHE A 278 -2.13 4.79 -10.13
N PHE A 279 -2.60 4.97 -11.36
CA PHE A 279 -3.04 6.27 -11.87
C PHE A 279 -4.56 6.49 -11.78
N SER A 280 -5.28 5.49 -11.28
CA SER A 280 -6.69 5.60 -10.92
C SER A 280 -6.87 5.45 -9.41
N PRO A 281 -7.83 6.16 -8.79
CA PRO A 281 -8.10 6.04 -7.36
C PRO A 281 -8.60 4.64 -6.99
N ASP A 282 -8.18 4.14 -5.83
CA ASP A 282 -8.85 3.01 -5.20
C ASP A 282 -10.24 3.42 -4.67
N PRO A 283 -11.13 2.47 -4.32
CA PRO A 283 -12.49 2.82 -3.90
C PRO A 283 -12.56 3.64 -2.62
N LEU A 284 -11.60 3.49 -1.70
CA LEU A 284 -11.56 4.31 -0.49
C LEU A 284 -11.15 5.74 -0.84
N GLU A 285 -10.11 5.92 -1.66
CA GLU A 285 -9.69 7.24 -2.14
C GLU A 285 -10.80 7.96 -2.90
N LYS A 286 -11.50 7.23 -3.78
CA LYS A 286 -12.62 7.71 -4.59
C LYS A 286 -13.81 8.09 -3.72
N ASN A 287 -14.26 7.18 -2.84
CA ASN A 287 -15.49 7.39 -2.08
C ASN A 287 -15.34 8.45 -1.00
N LEU A 288 -14.10 8.69 -0.52
CA LEU A 288 -13.77 9.71 0.47
C LEU A 288 -13.23 11.02 -0.13
N ASP A 289 -13.09 11.12 -1.46
CA ASP A 289 -12.53 12.29 -2.17
C ASP A 289 -11.11 12.69 -1.68
N VAL A 290 -10.25 11.70 -1.47
CA VAL A 290 -8.87 11.90 -0.97
C VAL A 290 -7.77 11.49 -1.96
N PHE A 291 -8.14 11.11 -3.18
CA PHE A 291 -7.15 10.76 -4.22
C PHE A 291 -6.15 11.88 -4.48
N GLY A 292 -4.86 11.53 -4.47
CA GLY A 292 -3.76 12.48 -4.63
C GLY A 292 -3.50 13.40 -3.43
N LYS A 293 -4.38 13.40 -2.41
CA LYS A 293 -4.23 14.17 -1.16
C LYS A 293 -3.68 13.31 -0.03
N VAL A 294 -4.21 12.10 0.11
CA VAL A 294 -3.81 11.12 1.13
C VAL A 294 -3.16 9.92 0.43
N PRO A 295 -1.99 9.44 0.89
CA PRO A 295 -1.39 8.23 0.36
C PRO A 295 -2.32 7.01 0.46
N ASN A 296 -2.51 6.29 -0.64
CA ASN A 296 -3.23 5.01 -0.63
C ASN A 296 -2.53 3.94 0.22
N GLU A 297 -3.26 2.86 0.51
CA GLU A 297 -2.78 1.77 1.38
C GLU A 297 -1.50 1.09 0.86
N GLY A 298 -1.38 0.92 -0.46
CA GLY A 298 -0.22 0.30 -1.11
C GLY A 298 1.05 1.15 -1.06
N ARG A 299 0.93 2.47 -0.87
CA ARG A 299 2.05 3.41 -0.89
C ARG A 299 3.05 3.17 0.23
N LEU A 300 2.62 2.70 1.41
CA LEU A 300 3.56 2.29 2.47
C LEU A 300 4.41 1.10 2.02
N PHE A 301 3.76 0.07 1.46
CA PHE A 301 4.43 -1.18 1.13
C PHE A 301 5.48 -0.99 0.04
N TYR A 302 5.11 -0.33 -1.05
CA TYR A 302 6.02 -0.05 -2.16
C TYR A 302 6.95 1.15 -1.89
N GLY A 303 6.56 2.10 -1.05
CA GLY A 303 7.40 3.26 -0.73
C GLY A 303 8.54 2.95 0.24
N LEU A 304 8.24 2.20 1.29
CA LEU A 304 9.14 2.04 2.43
C LEU A 304 9.41 0.57 2.76
N THR A 305 8.36 -0.26 2.86
CA THR A 305 8.51 -1.63 3.37
C THR A 305 9.36 -2.50 2.45
N GLN A 306 9.16 -2.43 1.13
CA GLN A 306 9.99 -3.17 0.17
C GLN A 306 11.45 -2.70 0.16
N ASP A 307 11.71 -1.39 0.25
CA ASP A 307 13.07 -0.83 0.35
C ASP A 307 13.75 -1.22 1.69
N GLY A 308 12.95 -1.35 2.74
CA GLY A 308 13.37 -1.93 4.03
C GLY A 308 13.71 -3.41 3.94
N ASN A 309 12.88 -4.19 3.24
CA ASN A 309 13.13 -5.62 3.00
C ASN A 309 14.36 -5.86 2.12
N ASP A 310 14.67 -4.96 1.19
CA ASP A 310 15.84 -5.04 0.30
C ASP A 310 17.16 -5.01 1.07
N LEU A 311 17.22 -4.26 2.18
CA LEU A 311 18.38 -4.31 3.10
C LEU A 311 18.66 -5.74 3.57
N TRP A 312 17.60 -6.49 3.83
CA TRP A 312 17.63 -7.83 4.40
C TRP A 312 17.61 -8.95 3.36
N ASN A 313 17.75 -8.63 2.06
CA ASN A 313 17.65 -9.58 0.95
C ASN A 313 16.34 -10.39 1.01
N ALA A 314 15.23 -9.69 1.28
CA ALA A 314 13.91 -10.28 1.48
C ALA A 314 12.84 -9.57 0.62
N THR A 315 13.25 -9.03 -0.53
CA THR A 315 12.33 -8.36 -1.46
C THR A 315 11.31 -9.36 -1.99
N PHE A 316 10.04 -8.96 -2.00
CA PHE A 316 8.95 -9.81 -2.49
C PHE A 316 8.75 -9.62 -3.98
N PHE A 317 8.45 -10.70 -4.68
CA PHE A 317 7.85 -10.61 -5.99
C PHE A 317 6.35 -10.34 -5.81
N CYS A 318 5.86 -9.26 -6.43
CA CYS A 318 4.49 -8.78 -6.29
C CYS A 318 3.66 -9.08 -7.56
N GLY A 319 4.06 -10.08 -8.33
CA GLY A 319 3.33 -10.59 -9.49
C GLY A 319 3.48 -9.75 -10.76
N SER A 320 3.86 -8.48 -10.65
CA SER A 320 4.03 -7.57 -11.78
C SER A 320 5.14 -6.55 -11.51
N CYS A 321 5.57 -5.83 -12.55
CA CYS A 321 6.59 -4.78 -12.50
C CYS A 321 7.92 -5.32 -11.98
N ALA A 322 8.29 -6.51 -12.43
CA ALA A 322 9.51 -7.20 -12.01
C ALA A 322 10.23 -7.85 -13.19
N VAL A 323 11.55 -8.00 -13.04
CA VAL A 323 12.41 -8.80 -13.91
C VAL A 323 12.90 -10.01 -13.13
N LEU A 324 12.85 -11.19 -13.73
CA LEU A 324 13.32 -12.44 -13.17
C LEU A 324 14.41 -13.04 -14.08
N LYS A 325 15.45 -13.61 -13.48
CA LYS A 325 16.44 -14.41 -14.21
C LYS A 325 15.83 -15.78 -14.48
N ARG A 326 15.82 -16.20 -15.74
CA ARG A 326 15.09 -17.41 -16.17
C ARG A 326 15.60 -18.67 -15.50
N GLU A 327 16.92 -18.85 -15.46
CA GLU A 327 17.56 -20.06 -14.91
C GLU A 327 17.18 -20.28 -13.43
N PRO A 328 17.37 -19.32 -12.49
CA PRO A 328 16.87 -19.44 -11.13
C PRO A 328 15.36 -19.70 -11.01
N LEU A 329 14.55 -19.11 -11.89
CA LEU A 329 13.10 -19.35 -11.91
C LEU A 329 12.79 -20.81 -12.27
N LEU A 330 13.49 -21.39 -13.25
CA LEU A 330 13.32 -22.80 -13.62
C LEU A 330 13.83 -23.74 -12.52
N GLU A 331 14.94 -23.42 -11.87
CA GLU A 331 15.49 -24.21 -10.76
C GLU A 331 14.53 -24.36 -9.58
N VAL A 332 13.74 -23.31 -9.26
CA VAL A 332 12.72 -23.38 -8.20
C VAL A 332 11.39 -24.00 -8.65
N GLY A 333 11.33 -24.53 -9.87
CA GLY A 333 10.16 -25.20 -10.44
C GLY A 333 9.20 -24.27 -11.20
N GLY A 334 9.68 -23.11 -11.66
CA GLY A 334 8.88 -22.09 -12.30
C GLY A 334 8.14 -21.20 -11.29
N MET A 335 7.08 -20.54 -11.77
CA MET A 335 6.13 -19.84 -10.89
C MET A 335 5.47 -20.84 -9.94
N ALA A 336 5.48 -20.54 -8.65
CA ALA A 336 4.87 -21.39 -7.63
C ALA A 336 3.37 -21.56 -7.88
N VAL A 337 2.82 -22.74 -7.57
CA VAL A 337 1.40 -23.06 -7.84
C VAL A 337 0.64 -23.52 -6.60
N GLU A 338 1.35 -23.65 -5.48
CA GLU A 338 0.84 -24.18 -4.23
C GLU A 338 0.03 -23.15 -3.44
N SER A 339 0.18 -21.86 -3.77
CA SER A 339 -0.57 -20.78 -3.13
C SER A 339 -1.27 -19.88 -4.14
N VAL A 340 -2.40 -19.29 -3.71
CA VAL A 340 -3.13 -18.27 -4.47
C VAL A 340 -2.39 -16.93 -4.57
N THR A 341 -1.28 -16.78 -3.84
CA THR A 341 -0.27 -15.72 -3.98
C THR A 341 1.03 -16.36 -4.48
N GLU A 342 1.02 -16.77 -5.75
CA GLU A 342 2.12 -17.48 -6.41
C GLU A 342 3.43 -16.70 -6.39
N ASP A 343 3.31 -15.39 -6.45
CA ASP A 343 4.37 -14.42 -6.62
C ASP A 343 5.26 -14.36 -5.37
N ALA A 344 4.66 -14.07 -4.21
CA ALA A 344 5.33 -14.02 -2.93
C ALA A 344 5.96 -15.38 -2.58
N LEU A 345 5.28 -16.49 -2.93
CA LEU A 345 5.82 -17.83 -2.72
C LEU A 345 7.02 -18.13 -3.64
N THR A 346 7.00 -17.65 -4.88
CA THR A 346 8.13 -17.81 -5.82
C THR A 346 9.37 -17.08 -5.28
N ALA A 347 9.21 -15.84 -4.80
CA ALA A 347 10.32 -15.10 -4.17
C ALA A 347 10.86 -15.83 -2.93
N LEU A 348 9.97 -16.36 -2.07
CA LEU A 348 10.36 -17.15 -0.90
C LEU A 348 11.19 -18.38 -1.29
N LYS A 349 10.79 -19.09 -2.36
CA LYS A 349 11.54 -20.24 -2.87
C LYS A 349 12.91 -19.84 -3.42
N MET A 350 13.00 -18.73 -4.14
CA MET A 350 14.28 -18.19 -4.64
C MET A 350 15.24 -17.86 -3.48
N ASN A 351 14.77 -17.15 -2.46
CA ASN A 351 15.62 -16.86 -1.30
C ASN A 351 16.02 -18.14 -0.54
N ARG A 352 15.15 -19.15 -0.45
CA ARG A 352 15.48 -20.45 0.15
C ARG A 352 16.51 -21.25 -0.63
N ALA A 353 16.53 -21.11 -1.95
CA ALA A 353 17.56 -21.66 -2.82
C ALA A 353 18.89 -20.90 -2.75
N GLY A 354 18.96 -19.82 -1.97
CA GLY A 354 20.18 -19.02 -1.78
C GLY A 354 20.38 -17.91 -2.80
N TYR A 355 19.36 -17.60 -3.61
CA TYR A 355 19.38 -16.45 -4.51
C TYR A 355 19.02 -15.15 -3.81
N ASN A 356 19.48 -14.05 -4.40
CA ASN A 356 19.17 -12.70 -3.96
C ASN A 356 17.92 -12.17 -4.66
N THR A 357 17.21 -11.30 -3.95
CA THR A 357 16.04 -10.56 -4.44
C THR A 357 16.22 -9.08 -4.15
N ALA A 358 16.05 -8.22 -5.16
CA ALA A 358 16.33 -6.79 -5.06
C ALA A 358 15.09 -5.94 -5.29
N TYR A 359 15.03 -4.80 -4.60
CA TYR A 359 14.02 -3.78 -4.81
C TYR A 359 14.64 -2.51 -5.40
N LEU A 360 13.96 -1.89 -6.36
CA LEU A 360 14.32 -0.57 -6.83
C LEU A 360 13.12 0.36 -6.66
N ALA A 361 13.19 1.27 -5.69
CA ALA A 361 12.12 2.19 -5.30
C ALA A 361 11.91 3.34 -6.31
N ILE A 362 11.80 3.00 -7.60
CA ILE A 362 11.56 3.92 -8.72
C ILE A 362 10.32 3.46 -9.47
N PRO A 363 9.26 4.28 -9.54
CA PRO A 363 8.10 4.00 -10.38
C PRO A 363 8.49 3.86 -11.84
N LEU A 364 8.40 2.63 -12.37
CA LEU A 364 8.74 2.34 -13.77
C LEU A 364 7.59 1.69 -14.54
N ALA A 365 6.43 1.55 -13.91
CA ALA A 365 5.18 1.15 -14.53
C ALA A 365 4.01 1.71 -13.73
N ALA A 366 2.88 1.98 -14.40
CA ALA A 366 1.68 2.49 -13.77
C ALA A 366 0.46 1.67 -14.17
N GLY A 367 -0.37 1.32 -13.18
CA GLY A 367 -1.50 0.42 -13.30
C GLY A 367 -2.85 1.02 -12.95
N LEU A 368 -3.88 0.19 -13.09
CA LEU A 368 -5.25 0.49 -12.69
C LEU A 368 -5.55 -0.10 -11.31
N ALA A 369 -6.16 0.71 -10.45
CA ALA A 369 -6.70 0.26 -9.16
C ALA A 369 -8.07 -0.42 -9.35
N THR A 370 -8.56 -1.06 -8.30
CA THR A 370 -9.90 -1.67 -8.31
C THR A 370 -10.99 -0.59 -8.35
N GLU A 371 -11.99 -0.77 -9.20
CA GLU A 371 -13.01 0.28 -9.45
C GLU A 371 -14.10 0.38 -8.38
N SER A 372 -14.39 -0.73 -7.69
CA SER A 372 -15.45 -0.85 -6.70
C SER A 372 -14.94 -1.48 -5.41
N LEU A 373 -15.57 -1.10 -4.29
CA LEU A 373 -15.26 -1.58 -2.96
C LEU A 373 -15.40 -3.11 -2.86
N SER A 374 -16.41 -3.69 -3.51
CA SER A 374 -16.61 -5.15 -3.56
C SER A 374 -15.39 -5.89 -4.14
N ARG A 375 -14.84 -5.38 -5.26
CA ARG A 375 -13.65 -5.96 -5.90
C ARG A 375 -12.40 -5.73 -5.10
N HIS A 376 -12.27 -4.55 -4.48
CA HIS A 376 -11.18 -4.25 -3.57
C HIS A 376 -11.15 -5.24 -2.40
N ILE A 377 -12.28 -5.43 -1.71
CA ILE A 377 -12.42 -6.41 -0.62
C ILE A 377 -12.09 -7.83 -1.12
N GLY A 378 -12.64 -8.25 -2.26
CA GLY A 378 -12.36 -9.57 -2.85
C GLY A 378 -10.87 -9.80 -3.14
N GLN A 379 -10.16 -8.78 -3.62
CA GLN A 379 -8.71 -8.82 -3.83
C GLN A 379 -7.95 -8.99 -2.51
N ARG A 380 -8.30 -8.23 -1.47
CA ARG A 380 -7.65 -8.33 -0.15
C ARG A 380 -7.92 -9.65 0.55
N ILE A 381 -9.13 -10.20 0.43
CA ILE A 381 -9.45 -11.55 0.92
C ILE A 381 -8.52 -12.59 0.28
N ARG A 382 -8.27 -12.48 -1.03
CA ARG A 382 -7.39 -13.41 -1.75
C ARG A 382 -5.94 -13.30 -1.26
N TRP A 383 -5.42 -12.09 -1.12
CA TRP A 383 -4.07 -11.85 -0.61
C TRP A 383 -3.90 -12.34 0.83
N ALA A 384 -4.87 -12.03 1.69
CA ALA A 384 -4.87 -12.45 3.08
C ALA A 384 -4.85 -13.98 3.21
N ARG A 385 -5.65 -14.66 2.40
CA ARG A 385 -5.70 -16.13 2.34
C ARG A 385 -4.38 -16.72 1.85
N GLY A 386 -3.82 -16.21 0.75
CA GLY A 386 -2.56 -16.70 0.19
C GLY A 386 -1.39 -16.53 1.18
N MET A 387 -1.29 -15.37 1.81
CA MET A 387 -0.25 -15.11 2.80
C MET A 387 -0.42 -15.96 4.07
N ALA A 388 -1.66 -16.18 4.54
CA ALA A 388 -1.94 -17.12 5.63
C ALA A 388 -1.54 -18.57 5.25
N GLN A 389 -1.79 -18.98 4.01
CA GLN A 389 -1.41 -20.29 3.49
C GLN A 389 0.12 -20.45 3.43
N ILE A 390 0.84 -19.44 2.92
CA ILE A 390 2.31 -19.43 2.91
C ILE A 390 2.84 -19.53 4.34
N PHE A 391 2.30 -18.73 5.26
CA PHE A 391 2.71 -18.75 6.67
C PHE A 391 2.51 -20.13 7.31
N ARG A 392 1.38 -20.77 7.05
CA ARG A 392 1.04 -22.08 7.63
C ARG A 392 1.81 -23.25 6.99
N SER A 393 1.87 -23.29 5.66
CA SER A 393 2.39 -24.43 4.90
C SER A 393 3.90 -24.34 4.68
N HIS A 394 4.43 -23.14 4.44
CA HIS A 394 5.87 -22.95 4.20
C HIS A 394 6.62 -22.49 5.44
N ASN A 395 5.95 -21.89 6.43
CA ASN A 395 6.48 -21.43 7.72
C ASN A 395 7.85 -20.73 7.63
N PRO A 396 7.87 -19.38 7.62
CA PRO A 396 9.11 -18.61 7.59
C PRO A 396 10.10 -18.96 8.71
N PHE A 397 9.64 -19.30 9.92
CA PHE A 397 10.53 -19.54 11.06
C PHE A 397 11.15 -20.93 11.10
N LEU A 398 10.43 -21.96 10.66
CA LEU A 398 10.89 -23.36 10.73
C LEU A 398 11.45 -23.89 9.41
N GLY A 399 11.09 -23.29 8.27
CA GLY A 399 11.60 -23.74 6.97
C GLY A 399 13.11 -23.53 6.81
N ARG A 400 13.80 -24.42 6.10
CA ARG A 400 15.24 -24.29 5.84
C ARG A 400 15.52 -23.22 4.76
N GLY A 401 16.78 -22.78 4.65
CA GLY A 401 17.25 -21.92 3.56
C GLY A 401 17.11 -20.40 3.77
N LEU A 402 16.49 -19.94 4.87
CA LEU A 402 16.39 -18.50 5.17
C LEU A 402 17.29 -18.07 6.33
N THR A 403 17.88 -16.87 6.19
CA THR A 403 18.52 -16.13 7.28
C THR A 403 17.50 -15.59 8.27
N LEU A 404 17.89 -15.32 9.53
CA LEU A 404 16.97 -14.78 10.55
C LEU A 404 16.26 -13.50 10.08
N SER A 405 16.97 -12.58 9.44
CA SER A 405 16.38 -11.33 8.93
C SER A 405 15.31 -11.59 7.86
N GLN A 406 15.55 -12.51 6.93
CA GLN A 406 14.56 -12.93 5.95
C GLN A 406 13.34 -13.58 6.63
N ARG A 407 13.54 -14.41 7.65
CA ARG A 407 12.43 -15.02 8.41
C ARG A 407 11.53 -13.96 9.02
N ILE A 408 12.11 -12.92 9.62
CA ILE A 408 11.36 -11.79 10.21
C ILE A 408 10.60 -11.03 9.10
N CYS A 409 11.23 -10.73 7.96
CA CYS A 409 10.56 -10.02 6.86
C CYS A 409 9.38 -10.81 6.28
N TYR A 410 9.56 -12.10 6.01
CA TYR A 410 8.50 -13.00 5.53
C TYR A 410 7.40 -13.21 6.57
N ALA A 411 7.75 -13.34 7.86
CA ALA A 411 6.77 -13.42 8.93
C ALA A 411 5.97 -12.12 9.08
N SER A 412 6.63 -10.96 8.98
CA SER A 412 5.99 -9.64 9.03
C SER A 412 4.96 -9.47 7.93
N ALA A 413 5.32 -9.80 6.69
CA ALA A 413 4.42 -9.72 5.54
C ALA A 413 3.19 -10.64 5.70
N ALA A 414 3.37 -11.84 6.27
CA ALA A 414 2.26 -12.72 6.56
C ALA A 414 1.39 -12.20 7.72
N LEU A 415 2.00 -11.82 8.83
CA LEU A 415 1.32 -11.32 10.02
C LEU A 415 0.50 -10.07 9.73
N HIS A 416 0.94 -9.22 8.79
CA HIS A 416 0.18 -8.06 8.35
C HIS A 416 -1.26 -8.41 7.95
N PHE A 417 -1.54 -9.59 7.37
CA PHE A 417 -2.90 -9.94 6.98
C PHE A 417 -3.77 -10.49 8.12
N PHE A 418 -3.21 -10.72 9.31
CA PHE A 418 -3.95 -11.26 10.46
C PHE A 418 -4.62 -10.18 11.33
N TYR A 419 -4.58 -8.90 10.95
CA TYR A 419 -5.12 -7.82 11.78
C TYR A 419 -6.65 -7.89 11.95
N GLY A 420 -7.36 -8.66 11.11
CA GLY A 420 -8.82 -8.68 11.11
C GLY A 420 -9.45 -8.98 12.47
N LEU A 421 -8.94 -10.01 13.18
CA LEU A 421 -9.42 -10.32 14.53
C LEU A 421 -9.00 -9.26 15.57
N PRO A 422 -7.70 -8.91 15.71
CA PRO A 422 -7.26 -7.84 16.62
C PRO A 422 -8.00 -6.52 16.43
N ARG A 423 -8.25 -6.09 15.19
CA ARG A 423 -8.97 -4.86 14.88
C ARG A 423 -10.41 -4.90 15.40
N LEU A 424 -11.12 -6.02 15.27
CA LEU A 424 -12.47 -6.19 15.83
C LEU A 424 -12.47 -6.24 17.36
N VAL A 425 -11.42 -6.81 17.97
CA VAL A 425 -11.23 -6.77 19.43
C VAL A 425 -11.05 -5.34 19.90
N PHE A 426 -10.18 -4.53 19.28
CA PHE A 426 -10.00 -3.13 19.66
C PHE A 426 -11.26 -2.27 19.48
N LEU A 427 -12.06 -2.52 18.42
CA LEU A 427 -13.32 -1.83 18.19
C LEU A 427 -14.43 -2.19 19.18
N THR A 428 -14.26 -3.26 19.96
CA THR A 428 -15.27 -3.74 20.93
C THR A 428 -14.76 -3.82 22.37
N ALA A 429 -13.45 -3.70 22.63
CA ALA A 429 -12.87 -3.83 23.97
C ALA A 429 -13.48 -2.86 25.02
N PRO A 430 -13.71 -1.57 24.73
CA PRO A 430 -14.36 -0.68 25.70
C PRO A 430 -15.80 -1.08 26.03
N LEU A 431 -16.46 -1.77 25.11
CA LEU A 431 -17.85 -2.22 25.26
C LEU A 431 -17.98 -3.34 26.30
N ALA A 432 -16.89 -4.06 26.59
CA ALA A 432 -16.87 -5.08 27.65
C ALA A 432 -17.23 -4.46 29.01
N TYR A 433 -16.60 -3.34 29.36
CA TYR A 433 -16.93 -2.59 30.57
C TYR A 433 -18.29 -1.90 30.46
N LEU A 434 -18.57 -1.22 29.35
CA LEU A 434 -19.78 -0.39 29.22
C LEU A 434 -21.08 -1.22 29.22
N PHE A 435 -21.12 -2.40 28.60
CA PHE A 435 -22.33 -3.25 28.61
C PHE A 435 -22.38 -4.24 29.77
N PHE A 436 -21.24 -4.81 30.16
CA PHE A 436 -21.21 -5.96 31.07
C PHE A 436 -20.56 -5.65 32.41
N GLY A 437 -19.99 -4.45 32.60
CA GLY A 437 -19.17 -4.13 33.78
C GLY A 437 -17.87 -4.93 33.85
N ALA A 438 -17.44 -5.55 32.75
CA ALA A 438 -16.27 -6.42 32.75
C ALA A 438 -14.97 -5.61 32.80
N HIS A 439 -14.13 -5.89 33.79
CA HIS A 439 -12.85 -5.23 34.04
C HIS A 439 -11.71 -5.91 33.25
N VAL A 440 -11.50 -5.44 32.02
CA VAL A 440 -10.43 -5.95 31.13
C VAL A 440 -9.01 -5.49 31.52
N PHE A 441 -8.92 -4.55 32.47
CA PHE A 441 -7.70 -4.15 33.17
C PHE A 441 -7.96 -4.16 34.68
N GLN A 442 -7.14 -4.88 35.43
CA GLN A 442 -7.14 -4.83 36.90
C GLN A 442 -6.17 -3.76 37.39
N ALA A 443 -6.47 -2.50 37.08
CA ALA A 443 -5.67 -1.34 37.47
C ALA A 443 -6.54 -0.08 37.49
N SER A 444 -6.10 0.95 38.22
CA SER A 444 -6.78 2.25 38.20
C SER A 444 -6.68 2.89 36.81
N ALA A 445 -7.71 3.66 36.43
CA ALA A 445 -7.76 4.36 35.13
C ALA A 445 -6.52 5.25 34.87
N LEU A 446 -6.02 5.92 35.92
CA LEU A 446 -4.81 6.75 35.83
C LEU A 446 -3.56 5.92 35.58
N MET A 447 -3.42 4.74 36.21
CA MET A 447 -2.29 3.85 35.98
C MET A 447 -2.32 3.29 34.55
N ILE A 448 -3.50 2.92 34.05
CA ILE A 448 -3.69 2.51 32.65
C ILE A 448 -3.21 3.62 31.71
N ALA A 449 -3.68 4.86 31.90
CA ALA A 449 -3.28 5.99 31.07
C ALA A 449 -1.76 6.25 31.12
N ALA A 450 -1.14 6.16 32.30
CA ALA A 450 0.29 6.41 32.50
C ALA A 450 1.20 5.38 31.82
N TYR A 451 0.70 4.19 31.47
CA TYR A 451 1.45 3.17 30.74
C TYR A 451 1.05 3.07 29.27
N VAL A 452 -0.25 3.20 28.94
CA VAL A 452 -0.77 3.08 27.57
C VAL A 452 -0.41 4.31 26.72
N LEU A 453 -0.63 5.52 27.23
CA LEU A 453 -0.43 6.73 26.43
C LEU A 453 1.02 6.92 25.97
N PRO A 454 2.06 6.71 26.81
CA PRO A 454 3.44 6.87 26.36
C PRO A 454 3.81 5.88 25.26
N HIS A 455 3.36 4.62 25.38
CA HIS A 455 3.53 3.62 24.33
C HIS A 455 2.94 4.10 23.00
N ILE A 456 1.68 4.51 23.00
CA ILE A 456 0.97 4.96 21.80
C ILE A 456 1.60 6.21 21.20
N VAL A 457 1.89 7.21 22.04
CA VAL A 457 2.48 8.48 21.59
C VAL A 457 3.86 8.23 20.95
N HIS A 458 4.72 7.44 21.58
CA HIS A 458 6.03 7.13 21.01
C HIS A 458 5.93 6.34 19.72
N ALA A 459 4.99 5.38 19.62
CA ALA A 459 4.74 4.63 18.40
C ALA A 459 4.27 5.54 17.25
N TYR A 460 3.36 6.49 17.52
CA TYR A 460 2.88 7.44 16.51
C TYR A 460 3.95 8.46 16.10
N VAL A 461 4.69 9.04 17.05
CA VAL A 461 5.75 10.02 16.76
C VAL A 461 6.86 9.38 15.94
N THR A 462 7.32 8.19 16.35
CA THR A 462 8.36 7.44 15.65
C THR A 462 7.86 6.97 14.28
N GLY A 463 6.64 6.43 14.24
CA GLY A 463 5.97 6.01 13.01
C GLY A 463 5.89 7.16 12.01
N SER A 464 5.29 8.30 12.39
CA SER A 464 5.13 9.48 11.52
C SER A 464 6.48 9.95 10.94
N ARG A 465 7.56 9.92 11.73
CA ARG A 465 8.91 10.24 11.22
C ARG A 465 9.42 9.25 10.16
N ILE A 466 9.18 7.96 10.34
CA ILE A 466 9.70 6.91 9.44
C ILE A 466 8.81 6.79 8.19
N GLN A 467 7.49 6.78 8.38
CA GLN A 467 6.51 6.39 7.36
C GLN A 467 5.63 7.53 6.87
N GLY A 468 5.72 8.74 7.46
CA GLY A 468 4.76 9.83 7.23
C GLY A 468 4.64 10.31 5.80
N ARG A 469 5.66 10.09 4.96
CA ARG A 469 5.57 10.37 3.50
C ARG A 469 4.68 9.40 2.73
N PHE A 470 4.52 8.19 3.26
CA PHE A 470 3.85 7.08 2.59
C PHE A 470 2.53 6.68 3.26
N ARG A 471 2.31 7.13 4.50
CA ARG A 471 1.12 6.81 5.28
C ARG A 471 0.86 7.91 6.30
N HIS A 472 -0.32 8.52 6.18
CA HIS A 472 -0.81 9.49 7.16
C HIS A 472 -1.38 8.79 8.40
N SER A 473 -1.27 9.46 9.54
CA SER A 473 -1.73 8.93 10.84
C SER A 473 -3.25 8.66 10.83
N PHE A 474 -3.71 7.66 11.60
CA PHE A 474 -5.10 7.22 11.76
C PHE A 474 -5.82 6.67 10.51
N TRP A 475 -5.42 7.06 9.30
CA TRP A 475 -6.03 6.58 8.05
C TRP A 475 -6.00 5.05 7.92
N ASN A 476 -4.88 4.43 8.29
CA ASN A 476 -4.74 2.97 8.28
C ASN A 476 -5.81 2.28 9.14
N GLU A 477 -6.26 2.90 10.23
CA GLU A 477 -7.32 2.33 11.05
C GLU A 477 -8.67 2.27 10.33
N VAL A 478 -8.95 3.23 9.45
CA VAL A 478 -10.16 3.22 8.60
C VAL A 478 -10.06 2.10 7.56
N TYR A 479 -8.92 2.01 6.85
CA TYR A 479 -8.67 0.95 5.87
C TYR A 479 -8.80 -0.44 6.50
N GLU A 480 -8.14 -0.68 7.63
CA GLU A 480 -8.20 -1.95 8.33
C GLU A 480 -9.60 -2.23 8.87
N SER A 481 -10.33 -1.23 9.38
CA SER A 481 -11.69 -1.43 9.90
C SER A 481 -12.68 -1.83 8.82
N VAL A 482 -12.56 -1.28 7.60
CA VAL A 482 -13.38 -1.68 6.45
C VAL A 482 -13.15 -3.15 6.08
N LEU A 483 -11.90 -3.61 6.17
CA LEU A 483 -11.49 -4.95 5.72
C LEU A 483 -11.56 -6.02 6.82
N ALA A 484 -11.47 -5.64 8.09
CA ALA A 484 -11.25 -6.54 9.23
C ALA A 484 -12.25 -7.70 9.29
N TRP A 485 -13.54 -7.38 9.17
CA TRP A 485 -14.61 -8.39 9.18
C TRP A 485 -14.46 -9.42 8.06
N TYR A 486 -14.07 -8.95 6.86
CA TYR A 486 -14.01 -9.75 5.65
C TYR A 486 -12.79 -10.65 5.59
N ILE A 487 -11.65 -10.20 6.11
CA ILE A 487 -10.40 -10.98 6.06
C ILE A 487 -10.25 -11.92 7.27
N MET A 488 -10.84 -11.59 8.42
CA MET A 488 -10.70 -12.37 9.66
C MET A 488 -11.03 -13.86 9.46
N ARG A 489 -12.19 -14.16 8.89
CA ARG A 489 -12.62 -15.56 8.72
C ARG A 489 -11.72 -16.32 7.72
N PRO A 490 -11.47 -15.80 6.50
CA PRO A 490 -10.54 -16.44 5.56
C PRO A 490 -9.16 -16.73 6.13
N THR A 491 -8.53 -15.80 6.85
CA THR A 491 -7.18 -15.99 7.38
C THR A 491 -7.14 -17.04 8.47
N LEU A 492 -8.09 -17.02 9.42
CA LEU A 492 -8.17 -18.00 10.50
C LEU A 492 -8.52 -19.40 9.97
N ALA A 493 -9.47 -19.50 9.05
CA ALA A 493 -9.83 -20.76 8.41
C ALA A 493 -8.64 -21.38 7.67
N THR A 494 -7.83 -20.56 6.99
CA THR A 494 -6.64 -21.02 6.25
C THR A 494 -5.53 -21.55 7.18
N LEU A 495 -5.40 -21.02 8.40
CA LEU A 495 -4.46 -21.57 9.39
C LEU A 495 -4.81 -23.01 9.80
N ILE A 496 -6.11 -23.33 9.84
CA ILE A 496 -6.63 -24.65 10.21
C ILE A 496 -6.59 -25.58 8.99
N ALA A 497 -7.10 -25.13 7.85
CA ALA A 497 -7.26 -25.91 6.63
C ALA A 497 -6.65 -25.18 5.41
N PRO A 498 -5.32 -25.18 5.25
CA PRO A 498 -4.63 -24.40 4.21
C PRO A 498 -4.94 -24.83 2.77
N ASN A 499 -5.40 -26.07 2.58
CA ASN A 499 -5.71 -26.61 1.25
C ASN A 499 -7.15 -26.33 0.79
N SER A 500 -7.99 -25.71 1.64
CA SER A 500 -9.38 -25.36 1.31
C SER A 500 -9.49 -24.05 0.52
N ALA A 501 -8.37 -23.37 0.29
CA ALA A 501 -8.31 -22.09 -0.41
C ALA A 501 -8.66 -22.24 -1.89
N THR A 502 -9.87 -21.83 -2.29
CA THR A 502 -10.30 -21.76 -3.70
C THR A 502 -10.01 -20.39 -4.33
N PHE A 503 -9.60 -20.40 -5.60
CA PHE A 503 -9.36 -19.18 -6.36
C PHE A 503 -10.58 -18.83 -7.23
N ASN A 504 -11.24 -17.72 -6.93
CA ASN A 504 -12.23 -17.12 -7.82
C ASN A 504 -11.62 -15.90 -8.51
N VAL A 505 -11.72 -15.87 -9.85
CA VAL A 505 -11.23 -14.76 -10.67
C VAL A 505 -12.00 -13.50 -10.26
N THR A 506 -11.26 -12.46 -9.90
CA THR A 506 -11.84 -11.15 -9.61
C THR A 506 -11.99 -10.40 -10.93
N ALA A 507 -13.22 -10.08 -11.33
CA ALA A 507 -13.44 -9.31 -12.55
C ALA A 507 -12.76 -7.93 -12.45
N LYS A 508 -11.91 -7.59 -13.44
CA LYS A 508 -11.37 -6.25 -13.65
C LYS A 508 -12.20 -5.53 -14.73
N GLY A 509 -12.52 -4.25 -14.54
CA GLY A 509 -13.28 -3.45 -15.51
C GLY A 509 -14.76 -3.23 -15.17
N GLY A 510 -15.29 -2.04 -15.46
CA GLY A 510 -16.68 -1.65 -15.21
C GLY A 510 -16.92 -0.17 -14.88
N THR A 511 -18.06 0.37 -15.29
CA THR A 511 -18.48 1.75 -14.97
C THR A 511 -19.56 1.74 -13.88
N ILE A 512 -19.58 2.79 -13.05
CA ILE A 512 -20.63 3.02 -12.05
C ILE A 512 -21.46 4.20 -12.54
N GLU A 513 -22.55 3.90 -13.25
CA GLU A 513 -23.39 4.93 -13.89
C GLU A 513 -24.11 5.84 -12.90
N LYS A 514 -24.42 5.35 -11.69
CA LYS A 514 -25.13 6.08 -10.63
C LYS A 514 -24.49 5.80 -9.28
N SER A 515 -24.33 6.84 -8.46
CA SER A 515 -23.91 6.68 -7.07
C SER A 515 -24.94 5.85 -6.29
N TYR A 516 -24.46 4.98 -5.39
CA TYR A 516 -25.31 4.16 -4.53
C TYR A 516 -24.63 3.90 -3.19
N PHE A 517 -25.42 3.54 -2.17
CA PHE A 517 -24.89 3.11 -0.88
C PHE A 517 -24.95 1.57 -0.77
N ASP A 518 -23.80 0.92 -0.54
CA ASP A 518 -23.72 -0.54 -0.44
C ASP A 518 -24.13 -1.01 0.97
N TRP A 519 -25.43 -1.22 1.16
CA TRP A 519 -26.00 -1.74 2.41
C TRP A 519 -25.57 -3.16 2.77
N ALA A 520 -25.09 -3.96 1.82
CA ALA A 520 -24.70 -5.33 2.12
C ALA A 520 -23.26 -5.36 2.66
N LEU A 521 -22.36 -4.64 2.00
CA LEU A 521 -20.97 -4.49 2.43
C LEU A 521 -20.81 -3.63 3.68
N SER A 522 -21.77 -2.75 3.97
CA SER A 522 -21.69 -1.87 5.15
C SER A 522 -22.20 -2.43 6.46
N ARG A 523 -22.90 -3.56 6.43
CA ARG A 523 -23.49 -4.17 7.63
C ARG A 523 -22.52 -4.33 8.80
N PRO A 524 -21.30 -4.88 8.63
CA PRO A 524 -20.43 -5.15 9.78
C PRO A 524 -20.04 -3.88 10.52
N TYR A 525 -19.59 -2.84 9.82
CA TYR A 525 -19.18 -1.58 10.44
C TYR A 525 -20.36 -0.67 10.82
N ILE A 526 -21.56 -0.82 10.23
CA ILE A 526 -22.78 -0.22 10.77
C ILE A 526 -23.14 -0.85 12.12
N ILE A 527 -23.08 -2.19 12.24
CA ILE A 527 -23.35 -2.88 13.52
C ILE A 527 -22.37 -2.42 14.59
N LEU A 528 -21.07 -2.36 14.27
CA LEU A 528 -20.04 -1.86 15.20
C LEU A 528 -20.28 -0.39 15.60
N LEU A 529 -20.68 0.46 14.65
CA LEU A 529 -21.04 1.85 14.94
C LEU A 529 -22.22 1.94 15.92
N VAL A 530 -23.30 1.19 15.67
CA VAL A 530 -24.49 1.18 16.54
C VAL A 530 -24.14 0.68 17.94
N LEU A 531 -23.34 -0.40 18.05
CA LEU A 531 -22.89 -0.93 19.33
C LEU A 531 -22.03 0.09 20.10
N ASN A 532 -21.13 0.80 19.43
CA ASN A 532 -20.32 1.83 20.08
C ASN A 532 -21.16 3.06 20.48
N LEU A 533 -22.14 3.48 19.67
CA LEU A 533 -23.08 4.54 20.05
C LEU A 533 -23.94 4.15 21.26
N ALA A 534 -24.40 2.89 21.32
CA ALA A 534 -25.10 2.37 22.49
C ALA A 534 -24.19 2.33 23.73
N GLY A 535 -22.93 1.91 23.56
CA GLY A 535 -21.91 1.98 24.62
C GLY A 535 -21.71 3.41 25.14
N MET A 536 -21.64 4.42 24.26
CA MET A 536 -21.53 5.83 24.66
C MET A 536 -22.72 6.29 25.52
N MET A 537 -23.95 5.87 25.15
CA MET A 537 -25.15 6.21 25.93
C MET A 537 -25.14 5.57 27.32
N ILE A 538 -24.73 4.30 27.40
CA ILE A 538 -24.62 3.59 28.69
C ILE A 538 -23.50 4.20 29.54
N GLY A 539 -22.36 4.53 28.95
CA GLY A 539 -21.27 5.22 29.64
C GLY A 539 -21.71 6.57 30.22
N ALA A 540 -22.46 7.37 29.45
CA ALA A 540 -23.02 8.63 29.94
C ALA A 540 -23.96 8.39 31.14
N TRP A 541 -24.81 7.37 31.05
CA TRP A 541 -25.67 6.96 32.16
C TRP A 541 -24.85 6.53 33.40
N GLN A 542 -23.79 5.74 33.22
CA GLN A 542 -22.89 5.29 34.31
C GLN A 542 -22.19 6.48 34.98
N VAL A 543 -21.71 7.47 34.24
CA VAL A 543 -21.08 8.68 34.79
C VAL A 543 -22.07 9.48 35.64
N ILE A 544 -23.32 9.63 35.17
CA ILE A 544 -24.35 10.38 35.89
C ILE A 544 -24.73 9.65 37.19
N HIS A 545 -24.90 8.33 37.15
CA HIS A 545 -25.35 7.55 38.32
C HIS A 545 -24.25 7.35 39.36
N ASN A 546 -22.99 7.27 38.94
CA ASN A 546 -21.85 7.04 39.82
C ASN A 546 -21.08 8.33 40.17
N MET A 547 -21.70 9.52 40.04
CA MET A 547 -21.06 10.82 40.28
C MET A 547 -20.33 10.93 41.63
N ASN A 548 -20.77 10.18 42.64
CA ASN A 548 -20.18 10.17 43.98
C ASN A 548 -18.94 9.27 44.10
N ASP A 549 -18.65 8.43 43.11
CA ASP A 549 -17.47 7.56 43.06
C ASP A 549 -16.56 8.00 41.91
N ALA A 550 -15.51 8.75 42.27
CA ALA A 550 -14.54 9.25 41.30
C ALA A 550 -13.87 8.11 40.51
N GLY A 551 -13.60 6.96 41.13
CA GLY A 551 -12.92 5.84 40.47
C GLY A 551 -13.77 5.21 39.36
N LEU A 552 -15.05 4.98 39.64
CA LEU A 552 -16.01 4.49 38.64
C LEU A 552 -16.23 5.51 37.53
N VAL A 553 -16.33 6.80 37.86
CA VAL A 553 -16.46 7.86 36.86
C VAL A 553 -15.24 7.89 35.94
N PHE A 554 -14.02 7.87 36.46
CA PHE A 554 -12.81 7.85 35.63
C PHE A 554 -12.72 6.60 34.75
N THR A 555 -13.15 5.44 35.26
CA THR A 555 -13.18 4.19 34.50
C THR A 555 -14.21 4.23 33.37
N ALA A 556 -15.39 4.80 33.61
CA ALA A 556 -16.37 5.04 32.55
C ALA A 556 -15.84 6.03 31.51
N LEU A 557 -15.22 7.14 31.94
CA LEU A 557 -14.69 8.17 31.05
C LEU A 557 -13.57 7.65 30.14
N ILE A 558 -12.63 6.84 30.64
CA ILE A 558 -11.56 6.29 29.80
C ILE A 558 -12.12 5.34 28.74
N ASN A 559 -13.10 4.49 29.10
CA ASN A 559 -13.77 3.62 28.14
C ASN A 559 -14.57 4.43 27.12
N MET A 560 -15.31 5.46 27.55
CA MET A 560 -16.03 6.37 26.64
C MET A 560 -15.09 7.11 25.69
N ALA A 561 -13.87 7.49 26.12
CA ALA A 561 -12.88 8.11 25.25
C ALA A 561 -12.45 7.17 24.12
N TRP A 562 -12.17 5.89 24.45
CA TRP A 562 -11.88 4.86 23.45
C TRP A 562 -13.08 4.54 22.55
N THR A 563 -14.29 4.46 23.12
CA THR A 563 -15.53 4.27 22.35
C THR A 563 -15.78 5.43 21.39
N LEU A 564 -15.47 6.67 21.78
CA LEU A 564 -15.58 7.84 20.89
C LEU A 564 -14.62 7.71 19.70
N HIS A 565 -13.37 7.30 19.94
CA HIS A 565 -12.42 7.00 18.85
C HIS A 565 -12.98 5.91 17.91
N ASN A 566 -13.52 4.83 18.47
CA ASN A 566 -14.15 3.75 17.69
C ASN A 566 -15.36 4.24 16.88
N VAL A 567 -16.18 5.16 17.41
CA VAL A 567 -17.29 5.79 16.69
C VAL A 567 -16.76 6.58 15.49
N VAL A 568 -15.70 7.37 15.66
CA VAL A 568 -15.08 8.13 14.57
C VAL A 568 -14.61 7.20 13.46
N ILE A 569 -13.87 6.14 13.81
CA ILE A 569 -13.36 5.16 12.85
C ILE A 569 -14.49 4.42 12.14
N CYS A 570 -15.46 3.87 12.88
CA CYS A 570 -16.58 3.14 12.28
C CYS A 570 -17.42 4.05 11.37
N SER A 571 -17.62 5.31 11.77
CA SER A 571 -18.35 6.29 10.95
C SER A 571 -17.58 6.62 9.66
N ALA A 572 -16.26 6.78 9.73
CA ALA A 572 -15.42 6.94 8.55
C ALA A 572 -15.47 5.70 7.63
N SER A 573 -15.46 4.48 8.20
CA SER A 573 -15.65 3.23 7.44
C SER A 573 -17.02 3.16 6.76
N VAL A 574 -18.08 3.68 7.39
CA VAL A 574 -19.41 3.80 6.77
C VAL A 574 -19.39 4.74 5.56
N ALA A 575 -18.64 5.84 5.60
CA ALA A 575 -18.53 6.77 4.47
C ALA A 575 -17.99 6.08 3.20
N VAL A 576 -17.07 5.13 3.36
CA VAL A 576 -16.47 4.36 2.25
C VAL A 576 -17.51 3.55 1.47
N ALA A 577 -18.62 3.17 2.09
CA ALA A 577 -19.69 2.41 1.44
C ALA A 577 -20.54 3.23 0.45
N GLY A 578 -20.40 4.56 0.45
CA GLY A 578 -21.02 5.44 -0.53
C GLY A 578 -20.26 5.43 -1.85
N GLU A 579 -20.59 4.49 -2.74
CA GLU A 579 -19.96 4.38 -4.06
C GLU A 579 -20.27 5.60 -4.92
N GLN A 580 -19.22 6.33 -5.31
CA GLN A 580 -19.34 7.49 -6.18
C GLN A 580 -19.45 7.07 -7.66
N ARG A 581 -20.22 7.88 -8.41
CA ARG A 581 -20.42 7.73 -9.85
C ARG A 581 -19.08 7.78 -10.61
N GLN A 582 -18.83 6.78 -11.45
CA GLN A 582 -17.70 6.73 -12.36
C GLN A 582 -18.21 6.50 -13.79
N ILE A 583 -18.23 7.56 -14.59
CA ILE A 583 -18.73 7.55 -15.97
C ILE A 583 -17.60 7.23 -16.96
N ARG A 584 -16.35 7.57 -16.61
CA ARG A 584 -15.22 7.43 -17.54
C ARG A 584 -14.75 5.98 -17.56
N ALA A 585 -14.71 5.38 -18.75
CA ALA A 585 -14.17 4.04 -18.97
C ALA A 585 -12.64 4.01 -18.85
N SER A 586 -11.96 5.06 -19.33
CA SER A 586 -10.51 5.22 -19.26
C SER A 586 -10.15 6.32 -18.25
N PRO A 587 -9.45 6.01 -17.14
CA PRO A 587 -8.96 7.02 -16.22
C PRO A 587 -8.04 8.02 -16.92
N ARG A 588 -8.05 9.26 -16.44
CA ARG A 588 -7.19 10.34 -16.96
C ARG A 588 -6.05 10.61 -15.99
N VAL A 589 -4.85 10.82 -16.52
CA VAL A 589 -3.65 11.18 -15.77
C VAL A 589 -3.48 12.68 -15.85
N GLY A 590 -3.42 13.36 -14.69
CA GLY A 590 -3.07 14.78 -14.65
C GLY A 590 -1.58 14.95 -14.95
N ALA A 591 -1.25 15.69 -16.01
CA ALA A 591 0.13 15.96 -16.39
C ALA A 591 0.20 17.22 -17.24
N THR A 592 1.26 18.00 -17.02
CA THR A 592 1.56 19.23 -17.75
C THR A 592 2.64 18.94 -18.79
N LEU A 593 2.24 18.58 -19.99
CA LEU A 593 3.11 18.34 -21.13
C LEU A 593 3.02 19.51 -22.10
N THR A 594 4.15 19.88 -22.72
CA THR A 594 4.15 20.84 -23.82
C THR A 594 3.33 20.28 -24.98
N ALA A 595 2.42 21.09 -25.50
CA ALA A 595 1.58 20.72 -26.63
C ALA A 595 1.38 21.89 -27.60
N THR A 596 1.07 21.59 -28.86
CA THR A 596 0.69 22.59 -29.86
C THR A 596 -0.60 22.15 -30.54
N LEU A 597 -1.60 23.02 -30.58
CA LEU A 597 -2.81 22.81 -31.36
C LEU A 597 -2.61 23.36 -32.77
N HIS A 598 -2.80 22.52 -33.78
CA HIS A 598 -2.78 22.91 -35.19
C HIS A 598 -4.21 23.08 -35.67
N LEU A 599 -4.61 24.33 -35.88
CA LEU A 599 -5.96 24.69 -36.29
C LEU A 599 -6.12 24.53 -37.82
N PRO A 600 -7.36 24.34 -38.32
CA PRO A 600 -7.63 24.20 -39.76
C PRO A 600 -7.12 25.36 -40.62
N GLY A 601 -6.92 26.55 -40.05
CA GLY A 601 -6.36 27.72 -40.72
C GLY A 601 -4.83 27.77 -40.85
N GLY A 602 -4.12 26.71 -40.43
CA GLY A 602 -2.65 26.64 -40.47
C GLY A 602 -1.93 27.34 -39.30
N TYR A 603 -2.69 27.85 -38.33
CA TYR A 603 -2.14 28.48 -37.12
C TYR A 603 -1.85 27.42 -36.04
N GLY A 604 -0.66 27.48 -35.48
CA GLY A 604 -0.26 26.70 -34.31
C GLY A 604 -0.44 27.50 -33.02
N VAL A 605 -1.14 26.95 -32.04
CA VAL A 605 -1.28 27.55 -30.70
C VAL A 605 -0.47 26.71 -29.70
N ALA A 606 0.60 27.31 -29.18
CA ALA A 606 1.37 26.71 -28.10
C ALA A 606 0.53 26.67 -26.82
N CYS A 607 0.49 25.51 -26.18
CA CYS A 607 -0.35 25.26 -25.01
C CYS A 607 0.28 24.17 -24.12
N GLN A 608 -0.42 23.82 -23.05
CA GLN A 608 -0.02 22.74 -22.17
C GLN A 608 -1.18 21.78 -21.96
N THR A 609 -0.87 20.50 -21.77
CA THR A 609 -1.90 19.54 -21.35
C THR A 609 -2.30 19.80 -19.91
N SER A 610 -3.56 19.59 -19.57
CA SER A 610 -4.02 19.47 -18.18
C SER A 610 -4.08 18.02 -17.72
N ASP A 611 -4.44 17.13 -18.65
CA ASP A 611 -4.61 15.70 -18.41
C ASP A 611 -4.59 14.92 -19.73
N PHE A 612 -4.30 13.62 -19.69
CA PHE A 612 -4.40 12.74 -20.85
C PHE A 612 -5.04 11.39 -20.49
N SER A 613 -5.59 10.70 -21.48
CA SER A 613 -5.96 9.29 -21.41
C SER A 613 -5.64 8.60 -22.74
N GLN A 614 -5.92 7.30 -22.85
CA GLN A 614 -5.76 6.56 -24.10
C GLN A 614 -6.58 7.15 -25.26
N ASP A 615 -7.74 7.73 -24.95
CA ASP A 615 -8.72 8.16 -25.96
C ASP A 615 -8.82 9.69 -26.12
N GLY A 616 -8.08 10.47 -25.32
CA GLY A 616 -8.18 11.92 -25.42
C GLY A 616 -7.23 12.72 -24.53
N LEU A 617 -7.32 14.04 -24.67
CA LEU A 617 -6.44 15.02 -24.03
C LEU A 617 -7.29 16.14 -23.43
N GLY A 618 -6.90 16.63 -22.26
CA GLY A 618 -7.31 17.93 -21.75
C GLY A 618 -6.18 18.92 -22.00
N VAL A 619 -6.50 20.08 -22.54
CA VAL A 619 -5.54 21.14 -22.87
C VAL A 619 -5.92 22.41 -22.11
N ALA A 620 -4.94 23.00 -21.44
CA ALA A 620 -5.02 24.33 -20.86
C ALA A 620 -4.57 25.35 -21.90
N LEU A 621 -5.44 26.32 -22.19
CA LEU A 621 -5.20 27.35 -23.20
C LEU A 621 -4.71 28.64 -22.51
N PRO A 622 -3.68 29.31 -23.06
CA PRO A 622 -3.25 30.61 -22.54
C PRO A 622 -4.30 31.71 -22.81
N ASP A 623 -4.92 31.69 -23.98
CA ASP A 623 -5.96 32.64 -24.42
C ASP A 623 -7.12 31.90 -25.11
N SER A 624 -8.26 32.57 -25.26
CA SER A 624 -9.43 32.02 -25.98
C SER A 624 -9.09 31.74 -27.44
N VAL A 625 -9.25 30.48 -27.87
CA VAL A 625 -9.04 30.05 -29.25
C VAL A 625 -10.40 29.90 -29.94
N PRO A 626 -10.57 30.35 -31.21
CA PRO A 626 -11.85 30.27 -31.92
C PRO A 626 -12.10 28.85 -32.45
N VAL A 627 -12.42 27.93 -31.55
CA VAL A 627 -12.74 26.52 -31.84
C VAL A 627 -14.07 26.12 -31.22
N GLN A 628 -14.82 25.29 -31.93
CA GLN A 628 -16.13 24.80 -31.52
C GLN A 628 -16.11 23.30 -31.26
N VAL A 629 -17.07 22.84 -30.45
CA VAL A 629 -17.28 21.40 -30.25
C VAL A 629 -17.64 20.76 -31.59
N GLY A 630 -16.91 19.71 -31.97
CA GLY A 630 -17.03 19.03 -33.25
C GLY A 630 -15.89 19.32 -34.23
N ASP A 631 -15.11 20.37 -34.01
CA ASP A 631 -14.00 20.72 -34.89
C ASP A 631 -12.93 19.62 -34.91
N SER A 632 -12.38 19.34 -36.09
CA SER A 632 -11.25 18.43 -36.27
C SER A 632 -9.95 19.23 -36.34
N LEU A 633 -8.95 18.82 -35.58
CA LEU A 633 -7.64 19.47 -35.50
C LEU A 633 -6.54 18.43 -35.31
N GLN A 634 -5.28 18.86 -35.37
CA GLN A 634 -4.14 18.05 -34.95
C GLN A 634 -3.57 18.62 -33.65
N VAL A 635 -3.08 17.74 -32.78
CA VAL A 635 -2.36 18.14 -31.57
C VAL A 635 -0.98 17.50 -31.56
N SER A 636 0.05 18.32 -31.38
CA SER A 636 1.40 17.87 -31.10
C SER A 636 1.61 17.70 -29.61
N ILE A 637 2.25 16.60 -29.21
CA ILE A 637 2.75 16.38 -27.85
C ILE A 637 4.26 16.17 -27.94
N PHE A 638 5.01 16.83 -27.06
CA PHE A 638 6.48 16.83 -27.12
C PHE A 638 7.10 16.00 -25.99
N ARG A 639 8.16 15.26 -26.34
CA ARG A 639 9.07 14.61 -25.41
C ARG A 639 10.50 14.97 -25.80
N ASP A 640 11.10 15.85 -25.00
CA ASP A 640 12.38 16.48 -25.33
C ASP A 640 12.28 17.10 -26.74
N ASP A 641 13.16 16.69 -27.66
CA ASP A 641 13.18 17.18 -29.05
C ASP A 641 12.30 16.35 -30.01
N VAL A 642 11.54 15.37 -29.50
CA VAL A 642 10.67 14.51 -30.31
C VAL A 642 9.23 15.01 -30.27
N GLU A 643 8.65 15.25 -31.44
CA GLU A 643 7.26 15.67 -31.63
C GLU A 643 6.41 14.49 -32.12
N GLY A 644 5.30 14.22 -31.43
CA GLY A 644 4.27 13.28 -31.90
C GLY A 644 2.99 14.03 -32.26
N ILE A 645 2.44 13.76 -33.45
CA ILE A 645 1.28 14.48 -34.02
C ILE A 645 0.06 13.57 -34.09
N PHE A 646 -1.03 13.99 -33.45
CA PHE A 646 -2.23 13.17 -33.32
C PHE A 646 -3.48 13.90 -33.84
N PRO A 647 -4.26 13.27 -34.74
CA PRO A 647 -5.57 13.79 -35.13
C PRO A 647 -6.56 13.70 -33.96
N ALA A 648 -7.29 14.79 -33.72
CA ALA A 648 -8.26 14.88 -32.64
C ALA A 648 -9.50 15.69 -33.02
N THR A 649 -10.57 15.47 -32.27
CA THR A 649 -11.83 16.21 -32.37
C THR A 649 -12.11 16.92 -31.05
N VAL A 650 -12.55 18.17 -31.13
CA VAL A 650 -12.94 18.97 -29.97
C VAL A 650 -14.26 18.44 -29.42
N VAL A 651 -14.28 18.08 -28.13
CA VAL A 651 -15.46 17.52 -27.45
C VAL A 651 -15.95 18.37 -26.28
N PHE A 652 -15.14 19.33 -25.85
CA PHE A 652 -15.44 20.27 -24.78
C PHE A 652 -14.66 21.57 -25.00
N VAL A 653 -15.30 22.71 -24.78
CA VAL A 653 -14.69 24.04 -24.86
C VAL A 653 -15.14 24.86 -23.64
N SER A 654 -14.17 25.54 -23.04
CA SER A 654 -14.32 26.53 -21.97
C SER A 654 -13.23 27.58 -22.16
N ASP A 655 -13.38 28.77 -21.57
CA ASP A 655 -12.51 29.94 -21.82
C ASP A 655 -11.00 29.66 -21.68
N GLN A 656 -10.60 28.75 -20.78
CA GLN A 656 -9.19 28.39 -20.55
C GLN A 656 -8.91 26.88 -20.74
N ARG A 657 -9.90 26.09 -21.17
CA ARG A 657 -9.74 24.63 -21.25
C ARG A 657 -10.44 24.04 -22.46
N LEU A 658 -9.75 23.10 -23.08
CA LEU A 658 -10.25 22.37 -24.24
C LEU A 658 -10.14 20.87 -24.00
N GLY A 659 -11.21 20.14 -24.31
CA GLY A 659 -11.22 18.68 -24.29
C GLY A 659 -11.13 18.14 -25.71
N LEU A 660 -10.15 17.29 -25.95
CA LEU A 660 -9.91 16.59 -27.21
C LEU A 660 -10.19 15.10 -27.06
N ARG A 661 -10.66 14.50 -28.16
CA ARG A 661 -10.76 13.04 -28.34
C ARG A 661 -9.95 12.65 -29.57
N PHE A 662 -9.07 11.67 -29.44
CA PHE A 662 -8.29 11.19 -30.59
C PHE A 662 -9.21 10.51 -31.61
N LYS A 663 -8.89 10.67 -32.89
CA LYS A 663 -9.70 10.16 -34.00
C LYS A 663 -8.89 9.18 -34.85
N ASP A 664 -9.36 7.94 -34.96
CA ASP A 664 -8.85 6.92 -35.89
C ASP A 664 -7.31 6.79 -35.92
N LEU A 665 -6.68 6.75 -34.75
CA LEU A 665 -5.22 6.63 -34.65
C LEU A 665 -4.74 5.34 -35.30
N THR A 666 -3.76 5.46 -36.19
CA THR A 666 -3.02 4.30 -36.72
C THR A 666 -2.30 3.56 -35.60
N LEU A 667 -1.92 2.29 -35.82
CA LEU A 667 -1.16 1.53 -34.84
C LEU A 667 0.15 2.24 -34.43
N ALA A 668 0.87 2.79 -35.41
CA ALA A 668 2.09 3.55 -35.16
C ALA A 668 1.83 4.77 -34.25
N GLN A 669 0.76 5.52 -34.52
CA GLN A 669 0.35 6.65 -33.67
C GLN A 669 -0.11 6.21 -32.28
N GLN A 670 -0.72 5.04 -32.11
CA GLN A 670 -1.08 4.54 -30.79
C GLN A 670 0.15 4.18 -29.95
N VAL A 671 1.17 3.57 -30.58
CA VAL A 671 2.48 3.32 -29.94
C VAL A 671 3.18 4.63 -29.61
N GLU A 672 3.22 5.57 -30.55
CA GLU A 672 3.82 6.89 -30.36
C GLU A 672 3.11 7.69 -29.26
N LEU A 673 1.76 7.66 -29.20
CA LEU A 673 1.00 8.29 -28.12
C LEU A 673 1.39 7.69 -26.77
N SER A 674 1.54 6.37 -26.68
CA SER A 674 2.03 5.71 -25.46
C SER A 674 3.44 6.21 -25.08
N GLN A 675 4.33 6.37 -26.05
CA GLN A 675 5.68 6.91 -25.86
C GLN A 675 5.71 8.35 -25.37
N MET A 676 4.80 9.19 -25.88
CA MET A 676 4.68 10.60 -25.51
C MET A 676 3.96 10.80 -24.18
N THR A 677 3.28 9.77 -23.67
CA THR A 677 2.46 9.84 -22.46
C THR A 677 2.85 8.73 -21.47
N PHE A 678 2.08 7.65 -21.38
CA PHE A 678 2.18 6.64 -20.32
C PHE A 678 3.57 5.99 -20.16
N ALA A 679 4.35 5.86 -21.24
CA ALA A 679 5.66 5.23 -21.19
C ALA A 679 6.79 6.18 -20.73
N ARG A 680 6.48 7.42 -20.35
CA ARG A 680 7.49 8.35 -19.81
C ARG A 680 7.74 8.14 -18.32
N ALA A 681 9.01 8.18 -17.91
CA ALA A 681 9.38 7.98 -16.51
C ALA A 681 9.06 9.18 -15.61
N ASP A 682 9.23 10.40 -16.12
CA ASP A 682 9.01 11.66 -15.38
C ASP A 682 7.59 11.81 -14.85
N ILE A 683 6.59 11.36 -15.62
CA ILE A 683 5.17 11.36 -15.22
C ILE A 683 4.93 10.60 -13.91
N TRP A 684 5.69 9.54 -13.65
CA TRP A 684 5.45 8.65 -12.51
C TRP A 684 6.41 8.91 -11.35
N THR A 685 7.63 9.37 -11.62
CA THR A 685 8.63 9.62 -10.58
C THR A 685 8.33 10.87 -9.76
N ASP A 686 7.78 11.92 -10.37
CA ASP A 686 7.58 13.20 -9.69
C ASP A 686 6.43 13.10 -8.66
N PRO A 687 5.21 12.65 -9.02
CA PRO A 687 4.11 12.50 -8.06
C PRO A 687 4.40 11.49 -6.94
N TRP A 688 5.27 10.50 -7.20
CA TRP A 688 5.69 9.52 -6.21
C TRP A 688 6.51 10.15 -5.09
N ASN A 689 7.30 11.19 -5.39
CA ASN A 689 8.18 11.85 -4.45
C ASN A 689 7.60 13.14 -3.83
N GLU A 690 6.53 13.70 -4.41
CA GLU A 690 5.95 15.00 -4.06
C GLU A 690 4.78 14.96 -3.04
N GLY A 691 4.53 13.82 -2.40
CA GLY A 691 3.45 13.71 -1.40
C GLY A 691 3.66 14.56 -0.15
N GLU A 692 2.59 15.22 0.34
CA GLU A 692 2.63 15.96 1.60
C GLU A 692 2.94 15.02 2.78
N PRO A 693 3.98 15.29 3.58
CA PRO A 693 4.30 14.50 4.76
C PRO A 693 3.16 14.53 5.79
N ASP A 694 2.97 13.41 6.48
CA ASP A 694 2.01 13.29 7.58
C ASP A 694 2.19 14.37 8.65
N THR A 695 1.06 14.87 9.14
CA THR A 695 0.99 15.66 10.36
C THR A 695 -0.15 15.09 11.20
N PRO A 696 0.12 14.39 12.33
CA PRO A 696 -0.90 13.65 13.06
C PRO A 696 -2.15 14.48 13.43
N LEU A 697 -1.97 15.74 13.80
CA LEU A 697 -3.09 16.64 14.13
C LEU A 697 -3.95 16.99 12.90
N VAL A 698 -3.33 17.20 11.74
CA VAL A 698 -4.04 17.48 10.49
C VAL A 698 -4.79 16.24 10.04
N ALA A 699 -4.14 15.07 10.08
CA ALA A 699 -4.76 13.79 9.75
C ALA A 699 -5.95 13.48 10.67
N GLY A 700 -5.83 13.71 11.98
CA GLY A 700 -6.94 13.56 12.92
C GLY A 700 -8.13 14.50 12.61
N ARG A 701 -7.87 15.74 12.22
CA ARG A 701 -8.92 16.68 11.81
C ARG A 701 -9.62 16.23 10.52
N GLN A 702 -8.86 15.80 9.50
CA GLN A 702 -9.41 15.27 8.25
C GLN A 702 -10.28 14.04 8.52
N LEU A 703 -9.81 13.11 9.34
CA LEU A 703 -10.56 11.93 9.75
C LEU A 703 -11.86 12.30 10.46
N GLY A 704 -11.84 13.29 11.37
CA GLY A 704 -13.04 13.80 12.02
C GLY A 704 -14.07 14.37 11.02
N GLN A 705 -13.62 15.08 9.99
CA GLN A 705 -14.50 15.57 8.93
C GLN A 705 -15.13 14.42 8.12
N VAL A 706 -14.35 13.41 7.77
CA VAL A 706 -14.82 12.20 7.08
C VAL A 706 -15.81 11.43 7.95
N ALA A 707 -15.55 11.31 9.26
CA ALA A 707 -16.46 10.65 10.19
C ALA A 707 -17.80 11.38 10.32
N ILE A 708 -17.81 12.72 10.36
CA ILE A 708 -19.04 13.52 10.34
C ILE A 708 -19.80 13.31 9.02
N HIS A 709 -19.08 13.25 7.90
CA HIS A 709 -19.68 12.95 6.60
C HIS A 709 -20.33 11.56 6.59
N GLY A 710 -19.63 10.52 7.04
CA GLY A 710 -20.16 9.15 7.12
C GLY A 710 -21.43 9.04 7.94
N PHE A 711 -21.49 9.73 9.09
CA PHE A 711 -22.69 9.77 9.92
C PHE A 711 -23.86 10.46 9.20
N LYS A 712 -23.61 11.59 8.52
CA LYS A 712 -24.62 12.30 7.72
C LYS A 712 -25.13 11.44 6.56
N VAL A 713 -24.24 10.73 5.86
CA VAL A 713 -24.62 9.80 4.79
C VAL A 713 -25.52 8.70 5.36
N LEU A 714 -25.10 8.04 6.44
CA LEU A 714 -25.91 6.97 7.05
C LEU A 714 -27.30 7.45 7.48
N LEU A 715 -27.39 8.60 8.13
CA LEU A 715 -28.67 9.19 8.53
C LEU A 715 -29.56 9.49 7.32
N ARG A 716 -29.00 10.13 6.29
CA ARG A 716 -29.73 10.42 5.06
C ARG A 716 -30.23 9.13 4.42
N GLU A 717 -29.35 8.17 4.14
CA GLU A 717 -29.74 6.93 3.46
C GLU A 717 -30.72 6.11 4.31
N SER A 718 -30.60 6.12 5.65
CA SER A 718 -31.56 5.46 6.55
C SER A 718 -32.94 6.11 6.52
N LEU A 719 -33.02 7.44 6.58
CA LEU A 719 -34.27 8.19 6.47
C LEU A 719 -34.93 7.94 5.11
N TRP A 720 -34.15 7.95 4.04
CA TRP A 720 -34.64 7.64 2.69
C TRP A 720 -35.11 6.18 2.57
N ALA A 721 -34.46 5.22 3.24
CA ALA A 721 -34.91 3.82 3.26
C ALA A 721 -36.23 3.61 4.02
N VAL A 722 -36.47 4.40 5.08
CA VAL A 722 -37.70 4.37 5.87
C VAL A 722 -38.84 5.08 5.14
N VAL A 723 -38.60 6.28 4.60
CA VAL A 723 -39.61 7.11 3.90
C VAL A 723 -39.90 6.59 2.49
N GLY A 724 -38.91 6.00 1.81
CA GLY A 724 -38.97 5.57 0.41
C GLY A 724 -39.56 4.18 0.14
N GLY A 725 -40.18 3.53 1.14
CA GLY A 725 -41.03 2.33 1.07
C GLY A 725 -40.79 1.33 -0.09
N ARG A 726 -40.22 0.15 0.23
CA ARG A 726 -40.24 -1.15 -0.53
C ARG A 726 -39.84 -1.18 -2.02
N ARG A 727 -39.72 -0.07 -2.75
CA ARG A 727 -39.43 -0.07 -4.21
C ARG A 727 -37.95 -0.26 -4.57
N TRP A 728 -37.03 -0.11 -3.63
CA TRP A 728 -35.58 -0.09 -3.94
C TRP A 728 -34.81 -1.38 -3.64
N ARG A 729 -35.36 -2.32 -2.85
CA ARG A 729 -34.71 -3.63 -2.59
C ARG A 729 -34.47 -4.48 -3.85
N ARG A 730 -34.97 -4.06 -5.02
CA ARG A 730 -34.78 -4.72 -6.33
C ARG A 730 -33.72 -4.09 -7.24
N ARG A 731 -32.99 -3.04 -6.83
CA ARG A 731 -32.11 -2.26 -7.74
C ARG A 731 -30.64 -2.14 -7.33
N ALA A 732 -30.15 -2.91 -6.37
CA ALA A 732 -28.71 -3.17 -6.30
C ALA A 732 -28.35 -4.17 -7.42
N PRO A 733 -27.38 -3.89 -8.30
CA PRO A 733 -26.84 -4.94 -9.18
C PRO A 733 -26.37 -6.10 -8.29
N LYS A 734 -26.65 -7.34 -8.69
CA LYS A 734 -26.07 -8.52 -8.04
C LYS A 734 -24.56 -8.53 -8.25
N ALA A 735 -23.80 -7.73 -7.50
CA ALA A 735 -22.34 -7.80 -7.42
C ALA A 735 -21.89 -8.89 -6.42
N GLN A 736 -22.66 -9.98 -6.33
CA GLN A 736 -22.66 -10.86 -5.16
C GLN A 736 -21.99 -12.23 -5.36
N GLU A 737 -21.26 -12.45 -6.44
CA GLU A 737 -20.56 -13.73 -6.66
C GLU A 737 -19.08 -13.72 -6.24
N ALA A 738 -18.56 -12.60 -5.72
CA ALA A 738 -17.14 -12.48 -5.37
C ALA A 738 -16.80 -12.51 -3.86
N VAL A 739 -17.81 -12.45 -2.97
CA VAL A 739 -17.59 -12.25 -1.51
C VAL A 739 -18.24 -13.35 -0.64
N SER A 740 -18.90 -14.35 -1.24
CA SER A 740 -19.45 -15.51 -0.52
C SER A 740 -18.41 -16.59 -0.30
#